data_AF-E9GZL8-F1
#
_entry.id   AF-E9GZL8-F1
#
_cell.length_a   1.000
_cell.length_b   1.000
_cell.length_c   1.000
_cell.angle_alpha   90.00
_cell.angle_beta   90.00
_cell.angle_gamma   90.00
#
_symmetry.space_group_name_H-M   'P 1'
#
loop_
_entity.id
_entity.type
_entity.pdbx_description
1 polymer ?
#
loop_
_entity_poly.entity_id
_entity_poly.type
_entity_poly.pdbx_seq_one_letter_code
_entity_poly.pdbx_strand_id
1 'polypeptide(L)'
;MTVCHHRLLLLLLFSCLSLRAIGSRVNITNNGYRDIVIAISPDVPSDQADDLLDNIKLLITEASADLYEATRNRSNIESVNILIPQTWENVIANASTWENLQNADIQIDLPNWKYGDRPYTVKLGGCGDPDAQLRQEFRFGIQHVSAIKVIVREWARLRYGVFEEYGYTGEESAFPMFYRSASAGQQTADLVPNVCSDDPVDFTFDYGHVDPQTGIYDSNCTYSFTDQFRPGSSIMSDYRMLKSFHKHNREAPNQHNAVCDTQSVWSVITRHIDFVENNNLPATIADLKPTFNVVRVLNGARYVLVTDVSGSMVDYNRIGRLYDSAQRWIQYDIPEGTSLGIVKFHSYATVLSNMTVVNDETRQQLMDKVPNKTEDSTCIGCVLQMAIDILHPGGNGGVIVLVTDGLENEYPFIRDVTPELIDAKIQVVSIAFGRDAENEIENLATKTNGKSYFINDNGNNDELNDAFTGSLTYLPADPSENMTVLLFQKKYQKGNKFEDSVIVDFTVGRNLTFRTEYTNRNYLQNFTAKSPSGQVYNTLIFYNAYIVIPGIAKEGPWTFFLSFGSSTTDYVNVIVTSKSRSSSTAPITVECSVPSGTVVVDAAIAPVRLVAVVQQGRNRVIGPNVQAYVERPDTAIQVIDLVDTGVGADTSKSDGIYSRYYIDLSNAGRYTLVCVVNSTESSYIDDGMGQLQRTTMGDFDRVQSGGTFRVEKPLTPSYSYPPSRVTDLKVVATEVDSTSLTIEWTAPGQELDNGTATEYQIKYFDVFDNLLDNNFNSDLSVQFGQGDVLDGSLQPLESGSKQRVSLALPKKSENVTYFIALRATNNRNVASNNSNVVSVKIVFVQQPETQPPTTRPTVTPIMSSTTQLNSSTSTWCPQTTTIAGSNSGLKSSNDVLLLLMTCLSVLSISKVHSVVSSWINRD
;
A
#
# COMPACT_ATOMS: atom_id res chain seq x y z
N MET A 1 26.49 43.31 -2.94
CA MET A 1 26.57 42.05 -3.71
C MET A 1 25.92 40.94 -2.89
N THR A 2 24.62 41.08 -2.62
CA THR A 2 23.89 40.27 -1.62
C THR A 2 22.39 40.28 -1.96
N VAL A 3 22.07 40.10 -3.24
CA VAL A 3 20.68 39.94 -3.71
C VAL A 3 20.55 38.81 -4.76
N CYS A 4 21.64 38.18 -5.20
CA CYS A 4 21.62 37.12 -6.21
C CYS A 4 21.55 35.67 -5.68
N HIS A 5 21.52 35.42 -4.36
CA HIS A 5 21.53 34.05 -3.82
C HIS A 5 20.17 33.48 -3.41
N HIS A 6 19.10 34.28 -3.34
CA HIS A 6 17.76 33.78 -3.00
C HIS A 6 16.89 33.41 -4.21
N ARG A 7 17.21 33.91 -5.42
CA ARG A 7 16.48 33.53 -6.65
C ARG A 7 17.01 32.24 -7.29
N LEU A 8 18.25 31.85 -7.01
CA LEU A 8 18.82 30.59 -7.53
C LEU A 8 18.28 29.37 -6.76
N LEU A 9 17.94 29.51 -5.48
CA LEU A 9 17.36 28.43 -4.66
C LEU A 9 15.90 28.11 -5.06
N LEU A 10 15.11 29.12 -5.44
CA LEU A 10 13.74 28.94 -5.91
C LEU A 10 13.66 28.38 -7.35
N LEU A 11 14.67 28.61 -8.18
CA LEU A 11 14.77 28.03 -9.53
C LEU A 11 15.32 26.58 -9.51
N LEU A 12 16.13 26.22 -8.51
CA LEU A 12 16.58 24.83 -8.29
C LEU A 12 15.50 23.94 -7.64
N LEU A 13 14.53 24.53 -6.92
CA LEU A 13 13.35 23.80 -6.39
C LEU A 13 12.27 23.53 -7.45
N PHE A 14 12.28 24.23 -8.58
CA PHE A 14 11.31 24.02 -9.67
C PHE A 14 11.84 23.21 -10.86
N SER A 15 13.17 22.96 -10.96
CA SER A 15 13.77 22.24 -12.10
C SER A 15 14.15 20.78 -11.80
N CYS A 16 13.69 20.19 -10.68
CA CYS A 16 14.03 18.81 -10.29
C CYS A 16 12.80 17.97 -9.87
N LEU A 17 11.60 18.35 -10.31
CA LEU A 17 10.36 17.58 -10.10
C LEU A 17 9.97 16.70 -11.29
N SER A 18 10.75 16.69 -12.37
CA SER A 18 10.49 15.86 -13.55
C SER A 18 11.36 14.60 -13.52
N LEU A 19 10.90 13.56 -12.81
CA LEU A 19 11.15 12.13 -13.06
C LEU A 19 10.64 11.32 -11.86
N ARG A 20 9.31 11.26 -11.71
CA ARG A 20 8.64 10.21 -10.93
C ARG A 20 7.49 9.69 -11.76
N ALA A 21 7.81 8.88 -12.76
CA ALA A 21 6.84 7.96 -13.34
C ALA A 21 7.06 6.62 -12.65
N ILE A 22 6.23 6.34 -11.63
CA ILE A 22 5.91 4.94 -11.34
C ILE A 22 5.29 4.41 -12.63
N GLY A 23 5.74 3.25 -13.11
CA GLY A 23 5.37 2.64 -14.39
C GLY A 23 3.91 2.19 -14.46
N SER A 24 2.95 3.07 -14.16
CA SER A 24 1.55 2.86 -14.51
C SER A 24 1.45 2.88 -16.03
N ARG A 25 0.96 1.77 -16.60
CA ARG A 25 0.77 1.62 -18.05
C ARG A 25 -0.35 2.51 -18.59
N VAL A 26 -1.21 2.99 -17.69
CA VAL A 26 -2.29 3.90 -18.03
C VAL A 26 -1.67 5.25 -18.39
N ASN A 27 -1.90 5.65 -19.63
CA ASN A 27 -1.56 6.98 -20.11
C ASN A 27 -2.84 7.77 -20.37
N ILE A 28 -2.76 9.09 -20.23
CA ILE A 28 -3.83 10.01 -20.60
C ILE A 28 -3.45 10.72 -21.89
N THR A 29 -4.32 10.65 -22.89
CA THR A 29 -4.12 11.35 -24.17
C THR A 29 -5.42 11.98 -24.60
N ASN A 30 -5.40 13.28 -24.93
CA ASN A 30 -6.61 14.04 -25.26
C ASN A 30 -7.73 13.84 -24.22
N ASN A 31 -7.39 14.00 -22.94
CA ASN A 31 -8.31 13.86 -21.80
C ASN A 31 -8.80 12.42 -21.48
N GLY A 32 -8.54 11.44 -22.35
CA GLY A 32 -8.96 10.06 -22.17
C GLY A 32 -7.85 9.15 -21.60
N TYR A 33 -8.14 8.48 -20.49
CA TYR A 33 -7.35 7.36 -19.99
C TYR A 33 -7.53 6.13 -20.88
N ARG A 34 -6.43 5.57 -21.35
CA ARG A 34 -6.43 4.42 -22.28
C ARG A 34 -5.79 3.20 -21.66
N ASP A 35 -6.22 2.06 -22.18
CA ASP A 35 -5.68 0.73 -21.92
C ASP A 35 -5.78 0.33 -20.45
N ILE A 36 -6.83 0.77 -19.74
CA ILE A 36 -7.06 0.33 -18.35
C ILE A 36 -7.33 -1.18 -18.36
N VAL A 37 -6.65 -1.92 -17.51
CA VAL A 37 -6.84 -3.37 -17.38
C VAL A 37 -7.68 -3.67 -16.14
N ILE A 38 -8.84 -4.29 -16.37
CA ILE A 38 -9.67 -4.89 -15.32
C ILE A 38 -9.49 -6.39 -15.41
N ALA A 39 -8.87 -7.01 -14.42
CA ALA A 39 -8.62 -8.46 -14.43
C ALA A 39 -9.47 -9.17 -13.38
N ILE A 40 -10.18 -10.19 -13.80
CA ILE A 40 -11.02 -11.03 -12.94
C ILE A 40 -10.18 -12.20 -12.46
N SER A 41 -10.14 -12.39 -11.15
CA SER A 41 -9.41 -13.47 -10.49
C SER A 41 -9.91 -14.86 -10.95
N PRO A 42 -9.01 -15.83 -11.14
CA PRO A 42 -9.38 -17.20 -11.47
C PRO A 42 -10.24 -17.91 -10.42
N ASP A 43 -10.29 -17.37 -9.19
CA ASP A 43 -11.14 -17.89 -8.12
C ASP A 43 -12.61 -17.47 -8.27
N VAL A 44 -12.93 -16.52 -9.15
CA VAL A 44 -14.31 -16.07 -9.39
C VAL A 44 -15.05 -17.09 -10.26
N PRO A 45 -16.21 -17.61 -9.82
CA PRO A 45 -16.95 -18.63 -10.56
C PRO A 45 -17.57 -18.07 -11.85
N SER A 46 -17.74 -18.92 -12.85
CA SER A 46 -18.25 -18.55 -14.18
C SER A 46 -19.78 -18.46 -14.27
N ASP A 47 -20.51 -18.83 -13.22
CA ASP A 47 -21.98 -18.88 -13.20
C ASP A 47 -22.64 -17.50 -13.34
N GLN A 48 -21.92 -16.43 -13.02
CA GLN A 48 -22.38 -15.04 -13.09
C GLN A 48 -21.58 -14.21 -14.10
N ALA A 49 -20.90 -14.87 -15.05
CA ALA A 49 -19.98 -14.20 -15.97
C ALA A 49 -20.64 -13.07 -16.79
N ASP A 50 -21.81 -13.33 -17.39
CA ASP A 50 -22.50 -12.34 -18.23
C ASP A 50 -22.98 -11.13 -17.40
N ASP A 51 -23.65 -11.38 -16.26
CA ASP A 51 -24.12 -10.34 -15.36
C ASP A 51 -22.96 -9.50 -14.80
N LEU A 52 -21.85 -10.15 -14.44
CA LEU A 52 -20.65 -9.46 -13.95
C LEU A 52 -20.03 -8.57 -15.02
N LEU A 53 -19.87 -9.07 -16.25
CA LEU A 53 -19.30 -8.28 -17.34
C LEU A 53 -20.17 -7.06 -17.68
N ASP A 54 -21.49 -7.21 -17.67
CA ASP A 54 -22.39 -6.09 -17.94
C ASP A 54 -22.41 -5.08 -16.80
N ASN A 55 -22.34 -5.54 -15.54
CA ASN A 55 -22.18 -4.68 -14.37
C ASN A 55 -20.86 -3.88 -14.43
N ILE A 56 -19.74 -4.53 -14.76
CA ILE A 56 -18.44 -3.85 -14.91
C ILE A 56 -18.53 -2.76 -15.97
N LYS A 57 -19.05 -3.07 -17.17
CA LYS A 57 -19.15 -2.09 -18.27
C LYS A 57 -20.01 -0.90 -17.87
N LEU A 58 -21.15 -1.15 -17.22
CA LEU A 58 -22.05 -0.09 -16.78
C LEU A 58 -21.40 0.80 -15.73
N LEU A 59 -20.82 0.18 -14.70
CA LEU A 59 -20.17 0.87 -13.59
C LEU A 59 -19.00 1.74 -14.04
N ILE A 60 -18.15 1.23 -14.95
CA ILE A 60 -17.03 1.97 -15.51
C ILE A 60 -17.50 3.10 -16.46
N THR A 61 -18.60 2.88 -17.18
CA THR A 61 -19.22 3.93 -18.01
C THR A 61 -19.71 5.09 -17.16
N GLU A 62 -20.38 4.81 -16.04
CA GLU A 62 -20.86 5.84 -15.12
C GLU A 62 -19.70 6.52 -14.37
N ALA A 63 -18.71 5.75 -13.93
CA ALA A 63 -17.50 6.27 -13.28
C ALA A 63 -16.69 7.18 -14.21
N SER A 64 -16.65 6.91 -15.52
CA SER A 64 -16.02 7.79 -16.51
C SER A 64 -16.64 9.19 -16.52
N ALA A 65 -17.97 9.27 -16.44
CA ALA A 65 -18.68 10.55 -16.42
C ALA A 65 -18.45 11.32 -15.10
N ASP A 66 -18.50 10.62 -13.96
CA ASP A 66 -18.25 11.23 -12.64
C ASP A 66 -16.78 11.66 -12.48
N LEU A 67 -15.82 10.88 -13.00
CA LEU A 67 -14.40 11.28 -13.05
C LEU A 67 -14.20 12.55 -13.87
N TYR A 68 -14.88 12.69 -15.01
CA TYR A 68 -14.81 13.88 -15.85
C TYR A 68 -15.31 15.12 -15.12
N GLU A 69 -16.44 15.02 -14.41
CA GLU A 69 -16.96 16.10 -13.58
C GLU A 69 -16.01 16.42 -12.40
N ALA A 70 -15.57 15.39 -11.67
CA ALA A 70 -14.69 15.50 -10.51
C ALA A 70 -13.30 16.05 -10.85
N THR A 71 -12.88 15.99 -12.11
CA THR A 71 -11.59 16.53 -12.59
C THR A 71 -11.74 17.87 -13.32
N ARG A 72 -12.87 18.57 -13.16
CA ARG A 72 -13.15 19.86 -13.82
C ARG A 72 -13.14 19.75 -15.34
N ASN A 73 -13.81 18.74 -15.86
CA ASN A 73 -13.94 18.45 -17.29
C ASN A 73 -12.60 18.13 -17.95
N ARG A 74 -11.74 17.36 -17.27
CA ARG A 74 -10.38 17.05 -17.74
C ARG A 74 -10.11 15.58 -17.98
N SER A 75 -10.66 14.64 -17.22
CA SER A 75 -10.27 13.23 -17.36
C SER A 75 -11.47 12.33 -17.50
N ASN A 76 -11.50 11.49 -18.55
CA ASN A 76 -12.48 10.42 -18.71
C ASN A 76 -11.78 9.08 -18.95
N ILE A 77 -12.53 7.99 -18.89
CA ILE A 77 -12.03 6.66 -19.28
C ILE A 77 -12.39 6.44 -20.76
N GLU A 78 -11.39 6.14 -21.60
CA GLU A 78 -11.55 6.00 -23.05
C GLU A 78 -11.52 4.52 -23.50
N SER A 79 -10.60 3.71 -22.98
CA SER A 79 -10.53 2.28 -23.33
C SER A 79 -10.19 1.38 -22.14
N VAL A 80 -10.91 0.27 -22.06
CA VAL A 80 -10.78 -0.74 -21.00
C VAL A 80 -10.66 -2.15 -21.61
N ASN A 81 -9.64 -2.89 -21.17
CA ASN A 81 -9.48 -4.31 -21.44
C ASN A 81 -9.94 -5.12 -20.21
N ILE A 82 -10.91 -6.00 -20.39
CA ILE A 82 -11.42 -6.87 -19.32
C ILE A 82 -10.81 -8.26 -19.51
N LEU A 83 -9.84 -8.62 -18.67
CA LEU A 83 -9.21 -9.94 -18.65
C LEU A 83 -10.06 -10.92 -17.83
N ILE A 84 -10.63 -11.91 -18.51
CA ILE A 84 -11.44 -12.97 -17.87
C ILE A 84 -10.59 -14.22 -17.56
N PRO A 85 -11.00 -15.05 -16.58
CA PRO A 85 -10.31 -16.28 -16.25
C PRO A 85 -10.27 -17.26 -17.42
N GLN A 86 -9.20 -18.07 -17.50
CA GLN A 86 -9.10 -19.15 -18.48
C GLN A 86 -10.15 -20.24 -18.26
N THR A 87 -10.60 -20.41 -17.02
CA THR A 87 -11.60 -21.41 -16.60
C THR A 87 -13.03 -21.07 -17.02
N TRP A 88 -13.29 -19.84 -17.43
CA TRP A 88 -14.63 -19.44 -17.88
C TRP A 88 -14.89 -19.96 -19.28
N GLU A 89 -15.83 -20.90 -19.40
CA GLU A 89 -16.30 -21.43 -20.67
C GLU A 89 -17.47 -20.59 -21.22
N ASN A 90 -17.72 -20.67 -22.54
CA ASN A 90 -18.85 -20.03 -23.23
C ASN A 90 -18.92 -18.48 -23.25
N VAL A 91 -17.93 -17.77 -22.68
CA VAL A 91 -17.78 -16.32 -22.84
C VAL A 91 -16.96 -16.02 -24.11
N ILE A 92 -17.46 -15.16 -24.99
CA ILE A 92 -16.72 -14.71 -26.18
C ILE A 92 -15.66 -13.69 -25.75
N ALA A 93 -14.39 -13.95 -26.06
CA ALA A 93 -13.28 -13.07 -25.72
C ALA A 93 -12.19 -13.12 -26.80
N ASN A 94 -11.51 -12.00 -27.01
CA ASN A 94 -10.33 -11.90 -27.86
C ASN A 94 -9.11 -12.53 -27.16
N ALA A 95 -8.03 -12.77 -27.91
CA ALA A 95 -6.78 -13.22 -27.33
C ALA A 95 -6.16 -12.09 -26.51
N SER A 96 -5.87 -12.36 -25.24
CA SER A 96 -5.00 -11.51 -24.44
C SER A 96 -3.56 -11.64 -24.95
N THR A 97 -2.86 -10.52 -25.05
CA THR A 97 -1.48 -10.50 -25.55
C THR A 97 -0.50 -9.86 -24.57
N TRP A 98 -0.99 -8.98 -23.68
CA TRP A 98 -0.18 -8.25 -22.70
C TRP A 98 -0.86 -8.03 -21.34
N GLU A 99 -2.17 -8.22 -21.26
CA GLU A 99 -2.97 -8.07 -20.05
C GLU A 99 -2.60 -9.16 -19.03
N ASN A 100 -2.41 -8.77 -17.77
CA ASN A 100 -2.02 -9.69 -16.70
C ASN A 100 -2.71 -9.30 -15.39
N LEU A 101 -3.10 -10.30 -14.58
CA LEU A 101 -3.77 -10.07 -13.29
C LEU A 101 -2.89 -9.25 -12.32
N GLN A 102 -1.62 -9.64 -12.12
CA GLN A 102 -0.73 -9.01 -11.15
C GLN A 102 -0.58 -7.50 -11.38
N ASN A 103 -0.54 -7.07 -12.64
CA ASN A 103 -0.35 -5.67 -13.04
C ASN A 103 -1.65 -4.99 -13.48
N ALA A 104 -2.82 -5.59 -13.24
CA ALA A 104 -4.09 -4.96 -13.56
C ALA A 104 -4.35 -3.74 -12.67
N ASP A 105 -4.91 -2.68 -13.25
CA ASP A 105 -5.27 -1.47 -12.52
C ASP A 105 -6.42 -1.75 -11.54
N ILE A 106 -7.37 -2.58 -11.97
CA ILE A 106 -8.51 -3.04 -11.18
C ILE A 106 -8.53 -4.58 -11.16
N GLN A 107 -8.49 -5.17 -9.98
CA GLN A 107 -8.72 -6.61 -9.80
C GLN A 107 -10.12 -6.87 -9.29
N ILE A 108 -10.88 -7.68 -10.02
CA ILE A 108 -12.18 -8.20 -9.57
C ILE A 108 -11.96 -9.54 -8.89
N ASP A 109 -12.43 -9.66 -7.65
CA ASP A 109 -12.09 -10.81 -6.83
C ASP A 109 -13.23 -11.23 -5.88
N LEU A 110 -13.03 -12.30 -5.10
CA LEU A 110 -13.96 -12.73 -4.06
C LEU A 110 -14.04 -11.71 -2.90
N PRO A 111 -15.13 -11.74 -2.10
CA PRO A 111 -15.33 -10.83 -0.97
C PRO A 111 -14.14 -10.71 -0.02
N ASN A 112 -13.89 -9.48 0.44
CA ASN A 112 -13.01 -9.19 1.56
C ASN A 112 -13.86 -8.92 2.80
N TRP A 113 -13.64 -9.59 3.92
CA TRP A 113 -14.49 -9.39 5.10
C TRP A 113 -14.47 -7.95 5.64
N LYS A 114 -13.35 -7.21 5.53
CA LYS A 114 -13.21 -5.84 6.08
C LYS A 114 -13.98 -4.85 5.25
N TYR A 115 -13.88 -4.98 3.93
CA TYR A 115 -14.47 -4.04 2.98
C TYR A 115 -15.85 -4.49 2.48
N GLY A 116 -16.21 -5.75 2.73
CA GLY A 116 -17.34 -6.43 2.09
C GLY A 116 -17.20 -6.31 0.57
N ASP A 117 -18.32 -5.95 -0.05
CA ASP A 117 -18.43 -5.76 -1.50
C ASP A 117 -17.77 -4.47 -1.99
N ARG A 118 -17.30 -3.59 -1.10
CA ARG A 118 -16.82 -2.26 -1.50
C ARG A 118 -15.44 -2.32 -2.14
N PRO A 119 -15.21 -1.59 -3.25
CA PRO A 119 -13.87 -1.37 -3.79
C PRO A 119 -12.93 -0.73 -2.77
N TYR A 120 -11.65 -1.12 -2.81
CA TYR A 120 -10.60 -0.56 -1.97
C TYR A 120 -9.24 -0.58 -2.69
N THR A 121 -8.41 0.42 -2.43
CA THR A 121 -7.03 0.49 -2.94
C THR A 121 -6.03 -0.08 -1.94
N VAL A 122 -5.07 -0.88 -2.40
CA VAL A 122 -3.91 -1.33 -1.61
C VAL A 122 -2.89 -0.18 -1.55
N LYS A 123 -2.81 0.50 -0.40
CA LYS A 123 -2.00 1.72 -0.26
C LYS A 123 -0.52 1.40 -0.04
N LEU A 124 0.32 1.71 -1.03
CA LEU A 124 1.78 1.62 -0.92
C LEU A 124 2.46 2.99 -1.04
N GLY A 125 1.81 3.99 -1.63
CA GLY A 125 2.36 5.32 -1.87
C GLY A 125 2.08 6.31 -0.74
N GLY A 126 2.95 7.30 -0.59
CA GLY A 126 2.70 8.49 0.22
C GLY A 126 1.78 9.49 -0.49
N CYS A 127 1.78 10.74 -0.01
CA CYS A 127 1.03 11.81 -0.66
C CYS A 127 1.57 12.11 -2.06
N GLY A 128 0.71 12.01 -3.08
CA GLY A 128 1.08 12.28 -4.48
C GLY A 128 1.77 11.13 -5.20
N ASP A 129 2.08 10.03 -4.51
CA ASP A 129 2.64 8.83 -5.10
C ASP A 129 1.51 7.85 -5.46
N PRO A 130 1.45 7.35 -6.72
CA PRO A 130 0.51 6.29 -7.10
C PRO A 130 0.60 5.04 -6.20
N ASP A 131 -0.51 4.34 -6.05
CA ASP A 131 -0.58 3.08 -5.30
C ASP A 131 -0.48 1.84 -6.21
N ALA A 132 -0.44 0.65 -5.60
CA ALA A 132 -0.22 -0.60 -6.31
C ALA A 132 -1.43 -1.06 -7.14
N GLN A 133 -2.61 -1.11 -6.53
CA GLN A 133 -3.77 -1.77 -7.14
C GLN A 133 -5.09 -1.40 -6.49
N LEU A 134 -6.15 -1.29 -7.31
CA LEU A 134 -7.54 -1.23 -6.87
C LEU A 134 -8.14 -2.63 -6.89
N ARG A 135 -8.73 -3.06 -5.77
CA ARG A 135 -9.45 -4.34 -5.65
C ARG A 135 -10.94 -4.07 -5.52
N GLN A 136 -11.75 -4.87 -6.19
CA GLN A 136 -13.20 -4.79 -6.17
C GLN A 136 -13.80 -6.19 -6.10
N GLU A 137 -14.87 -6.35 -5.34
CA GLU A 137 -15.58 -7.62 -5.28
C GLU A 137 -16.44 -7.85 -6.54
N PHE A 138 -16.52 -9.11 -6.98
CA PHE A 138 -17.35 -9.53 -8.11
C PHE A 138 -18.87 -9.32 -7.94
N ARG A 139 -19.39 -9.22 -6.71
CA ARG A 139 -20.84 -8.98 -6.46
C ARG A 139 -21.21 -7.50 -6.39
N PHE A 140 -20.22 -6.61 -6.44
CA PHE A 140 -20.46 -5.18 -6.33
C PHE A 140 -21.26 -4.66 -7.55
N GLY A 141 -22.46 -4.16 -7.28
CA GLY A 141 -23.40 -3.70 -8.31
C GLY A 141 -23.86 -2.24 -8.11
N ILE A 142 -24.40 -1.66 -9.18
CA ILE A 142 -24.88 -0.27 -9.28
C ILE A 142 -26.19 0.03 -8.52
N GLN A 143 -26.64 -0.84 -7.61
CA GLN A 143 -27.92 -0.67 -6.90
C GLN A 143 -27.97 0.63 -6.05
N HIS A 144 -26.84 1.32 -5.86
CA HIS A 144 -26.74 2.58 -5.13
C HIS A 144 -25.83 3.58 -5.86
N VAL A 145 -26.29 4.84 -6.02
CA VAL A 145 -25.50 5.97 -6.58
C VAL A 145 -24.15 6.15 -5.87
N SER A 146 -24.05 5.72 -4.60
CA SER A 146 -22.79 5.66 -3.85
C SER A 146 -21.71 4.78 -4.47
N ALA A 147 -22.07 3.76 -5.26
CA ALA A 147 -21.12 2.81 -5.83
C ALA A 147 -20.16 3.45 -6.84
N ILE A 148 -20.69 4.34 -7.69
CA ILE A 148 -19.93 5.07 -8.71
C ILE A 148 -18.88 5.96 -8.04
N LYS A 149 -19.31 6.74 -7.04
CA LYS A 149 -18.42 7.65 -6.30
C LYS A 149 -17.32 6.89 -5.55
N VAL A 150 -17.61 5.71 -5.02
CA VAL A 150 -16.58 4.87 -4.37
C VAL A 150 -15.50 4.48 -5.38
N ILE A 151 -15.84 4.09 -6.61
CA ILE A 151 -14.84 3.75 -7.63
C ILE A 151 -14.02 4.95 -8.05
N VAL A 152 -14.66 6.09 -8.30
CA VAL A 152 -13.95 7.33 -8.69
C VAL A 152 -13.02 7.79 -7.57
N ARG A 153 -13.43 7.62 -6.30
CA ARG A 153 -12.60 7.83 -5.12
C ARG A 153 -11.41 6.87 -5.07
N GLU A 154 -11.63 5.56 -5.18
CA GLU A 154 -10.54 4.58 -5.14
C GLU A 154 -9.58 4.75 -6.34
N TRP A 155 -10.08 5.15 -7.51
CA TRP A 155 -9.25 5.55 -8.66
C TRP A 155 -8.37 6.75 -8.34
N ALA A 156 -8.91 7.78 -7.68
CA ALA A 156 -8.13 8.95 -7.29
C ALA A 156 -7.01 8.55 -6.31
N ARG A 157 -7.27 7.65 -5.37
CA ARG A 157 -6.24 7.08 -4.48
C ARG A 157 -5.17 6.36 -5.29
N LEU A 158 -5.59 5.42 -6.14
CA LEU A 158 -4.71 4.61 -6.99
C LEU A 158 -3.79 5.48 -7.85
N ARG A 159 -4.36 6.42 -8.60
CA ARG A 159 -3.64 7.18 -9.62
C ARG A 159 -2.87 8.36 -9.06
N TYR A 160 -3.40 9.05 -8.06
CA TYR A 160 -2.87 10.35 -7.61
C TYR A 160 -2.29 10.35 -6.19
N GLY A 161 -2.40 9.24 -5.44
CA GLY A 161 -1.85 9.17 -4.08
C GLY A 161 -2.54 10.11 -3.09
N VAL A 162 -3.86 10.22 -3.16
CA VAL A 162 -4.68 11.03 -2.23
C VAL A 162 -5.30 10.14 -1.14
N PHE A 163 -5.83 10.78 -0.09
CA PHE A 163 -6.35 10.12 1.11
C PHE A 163 -7.71 10.70 1.47
N GLU A 164 -8.41 10.03 2.37
CA GLU A 164 -9.73 10.36 2.86
C GLU A 164 -9.77 11.72 3.59
N GLU A 165 -10.77 12.53 3.25
CA GLU A 165 -11.08 13.81 3.90
C GLU A 165 -12.25 13.68 4.90
N TYR A 166 -12.36 12.52 5.55
CA TYR A 166 -13.34 12.25 6.60
C TYR A 166 -12.71 11.45 7.77
N GLY A 167 -13.39 11.45 8.93
CA GLY A 167 -12.96 10.75 10.14
C GLY A 167 -13.40 9.29 10.23
N TYR A 168 -12.82 8.55 11.18
CA TYR A 168 -13.14 7.13 11.45
C TYR A 168 -13.62 6.93 12.89
N THR A 169 -14.44 5.89 13.09
CA THR A 169 -14.82 5.38 14.43
C THR A 169 -13.69 4.57 15.07
N GLY A 170 -13.77 4.35 16.38
CA GLY A 170 -12.84 3.51 17.14
C GLY A 170 -11.80 4.31 17.94
N GLU A 171 -11.50 3.84 19.16
CA GLU A 171 -10.61 4.53 20.12
C GLU A 171 -9.15 4.64 19.64
N GLU A 172 -8.73 3.70 18.79
CA GLU A 172 -7.38 3.71 18.24
C GLU A 172 -7.20 4.69 17.08
N SER A 173 -8.28 5.21 16.47
CA SER A 173 -8.21 6.13 15.33
C SER A 173 -7.53 7.45 15.73
N ALA A 174 -6.57 7.89 14.92
CA ALA A 174 -6.00 9.23 15.01
C ALA A 174 -6.91 10.31 14.41
N PHE A 175 -7.90 9.89 13.61
CA PHE A 175 -8.80 10.79 12.86
C PHE A 175 -10.23 10.58 13.35
N PRO A 176 -10.71 11.38 14.32
CA PRO A 176 -12.01 11.17 14.96
C PRO A 176 -13.17 11.55 14.04
N MET A 177 -14.34 10.94 14.25
CA MET A 177 -15.59 11.26 13.52
C MET A 177 -16.06 12.71 13.69
N PHE A 178 -15.70 13.35 14.79
CA PHE A 178 -16.07 14.73 15.12
C PHE A 178 -14.87 15.50 15.66
N TYR A 179 -14.85 16.80 15.42
CA TYR A 179 -13.80 17.67 15.92
C TYR A 179 -14.33 19.07 16.25
N ARG A 180 -13.49 19.90 16.88
CA ARG A 180 -13.84 21.28 17.23
C ARG A 180 -13.27 22.23 16.19
N SER A 181 -14.13 22.93 15.47
CA SER A 181 -13.68 23.96 14.52
C SER A 181 -13.72 25.35 15.17
N ALA A 182 -12.66 26.14 14.99
CA ALA A 182 -12.66 27.55 15.37
C ALA A 182 -13.63 28.39 14.53
N SER A 183 -13.89 27.94 13.30
CA SER A 183 -14.79 28.59 12.33
C SER A 183 -16.29 28.31 12.61
N ALA A 184 -16.62 27.35 13.47
CA ALA A 184 -18.00 26.93 13.75
C ALA A 184 -18.78 27.87 14.69
N GLY A 185 -18.19 28.98 15.15
CA GLY A 185 -18.80 29.96 16.05
C GLY A 185 -20.09 30.66 15.56
N GLN A 186 -20.65 30.26 14.40
CA GLN A 186 -21.96 30.70 13.90
C GLN A 186 -23.02 29.57 13.82
N GLN A 187 -22.66 28.31 14.12
CA GLN A 187 -23.60 27.20 14.18
C GLN A 187 -23.73 26.67 15.59
N THR A 188 -24.93 26.20 15.93
CA THR A 188 -25.37 25.82 17.28
C THR A 188 -24.66 24.59 17.89
N ALA A 189 -23.63 24.04 17.24
CA ALA A 189 -22.87 22.90 17.73
C ALA A 189 -21.37 23.21 17.80
N ASP A 190 -20.83 23.17 19.02
CA ASP A 190 -19.40 23.29 19.36
C ASP A 190 -18.52 22.14 18.79
N LEU A 191 -19.16 21.10 18.21
CA LEU A 191 -18.58 19.90 17.61
C LEU A 191 -19.19 19.70 16.23
N VAL A 192 -18.36 19.52 15.22
CA VAL A 192 -18.79 19.32 13.82
C VAL A 192 -18.28 17.97 13.29
N PRO A 193 -19.00 17.35 12.33
CA PRO A 193 -18.52 16.15 11.65
C PRO A 193 -17.19 16.39 10.95
N ASN A 194 -16.26 15.44 11.07
CA ASN A 194 -15.00 15.42 10.32
C ASN A 194 -15.29 14.94 8.90
N VAL A 195 -15.68 15.87 8.04
CA VAL A 195 -16.00 15.62 6.62
C VAL A 195 -15.82 16.91 5.82
N CYS A 196 -15.51 16.77 4.53
CA CYS A 196 -15.26 17.90 3.64
C CYS A 196 -16.47 18.18 2.74
N SER A 197 -17.20 19.26 3.01
CA SER A 197 -18.36 19.73 2.23
C SER A 197 -18.26 21.22 1.87
N ASP A 198 -19.00 21.62 0.84
CA ASP A 198 -19.08 23.02 0.40
C ASP A 198 -19.94 23.88 1.33
N ASP A 199 -21.04 23.31 1.79
CA ASP A 199 -21.98 23.86 2.78
C ASP A 199 -21.75 23.26 4.16
N PRO A 200 -22.10 23.98 5.25
CA PRO A 200 -22.11 23.39 6.57
C PRO A 200 -22.99 22.14 6.63
N VAL A 201 -22.51 21.10 7.31
CA VAL A 201 -23.16 19.79 7.34
C VAL A 201 -24.44 19.84 8.15
N ASP A 202 -25.56 19.43 7.55
CA ASP A 202 -26.81 19.14 8.25
C ASP A 202 -26.85 17.65 8.62
N PHE A 203 -26.77 17.36 9.92
CA PHE A 203 -26.60 15.99 10.42
C PHE A 203 -27.42 15.70 11.68
N THR A 204 -27.72 14.42 11.87
CA THR A 204 -28.30 13.86 13.08
C THR A 204 -27.30 12.91 13.76
N PHE A 205 -27.40 12.83 15.08
CA PHE A 205 -26.66 11.86 15.87
C PHE A 205 -27.40 10.53 15.90
N ASP A 206 -26.72 9.43 15.56
CA ASP A 206 -27.33 8.11 15.57
C ASP A 206 -27.16 7.41 16.92
N TYR A 207 -25.93 7.37 17.45
CA TYR A 207 -25.55 6.74 18.73
C TYR A 207 -24.31 7.44 19.32
N GLY A 208 -24.09 7.37 20.64
CA GLY A 208 -22.86 7.85 21.31
C GLY A 208 -23.09 8.96 22.36
N HIS A 209 -22.14 9.11 23.28
CA HIS A 209 -22.07 10.20 24.25
C HIS A 209 -20.83 11.07 24.01
N VAL A 210 -20.76 12.24 24.64
CA VAL A 210 -19.48 12.97 24.73
C VAL A 210 -18.60 12.18 25.69
N ASP A 211 -17.45 11.72 25.21
CA ASP A 211 -16.44 11.07 26.03
C ASP A 211 -15.96 12.06 27.10
N PRO A 212 -16.19 11.76 28.40
CA PRO A 212 -15.81 12.64 29.49
C PRO A 212 -14.29 12.83 29.61
N GLN A 213 -13.47 11.93 29.05
CA GLN A 213 -12.02 12.09 29.05
C GLN A 213 -11.58 13.11 28.00
N THR A 214 -12.02 12.97 26.75
CA THR A 214 -11.51 13.79 25.64
C THR A 214 -12.34 15.05 25.37
N GLY A 215 -13.58 15.09 25.84
CA GLY A 215 -14.52 16.19 25.56
C GLY A 215 -14.97 16.25 24.10
N ILE A 216 -14.75 15.19 23.32
CA ILE A 216 -15.32 14.96 21.98
C ILE A 216 -16.31 13.79 22.05
N TYR A 217 -17.05 13.52 20.98
CA TYR A 217 -17.90 12.33 20.95
C TYR A 217 -17.09 11.05 21.06
N ASP A 218 -17.61 10.07 21.79
CA ASP A 218 -16.97 8.78 21.98
C ASP A 218 -16.75 8.04 20.65
N SER A 219 -15.89 7.03 20.71
CA SER A 219 -15.44 6.25 19.56
C SER A 219 -16.55 5.49 18.82
N ASN A 220 -17.71 5.31 19.44
CA ASN A 220 -18.89 4.67 18.86
C ASN A 220 -19.82 5.67 18.18
N CYS A 221 -19.56 6.96 18.33
CA CYS A 221 -20.43 8.00 17.81
C CYS A 221 -20.31 8.14 16.28
N THR A 222 -21.47 8.20 15.63
CA THR A 222 -21.59 8.33 14.19
C THR A 222 -22.62 9.39 13.82
N TYR A 223 -22.50 9.93 12.62
CA TYR A 223 -23.46 10.88 12.07
C TYR A 223 -24.14 10.32 10.81
N SER A 224 -25.39 10.73 10.65
CA SER A 224 -26.16 10.57 9.42
C SER A 224 -26.55 11.93 8.87
N PHE A 225 -26.62 12.01 7.55
CA PHE A 225 -27.09 13.21 6.85
C PHE A 225 -28.61 13.21 6.82
N THR A 226 -29.23 14.38 6.93
CA THR A 226 -30.68 14.50 6.75
C THR A 226 -31.06 14.16 5.31
N ASP A 227 -32.28 13.65 5.09
CA ASP A 227 -32.74 13.26 3.75
C ASP A 227 -32.72 14.40 2.72
N GLN A 228 -32.77 15.65 3.19
CA GLN A 228 -32.75 16.85 2.36
C GLN A 228 -31.33 17.37 2.09
N PHE A 229 -30.31 16.88 2.81
CA PHE A 229 -28.94 17.33 2.67
C PHE A 229 -28.28 16.74 1.41
N ARG A 230 -27.90 17.62 0.47
CA ARG A 230 -27.35 17.27 -0.85
C ARG A 230 -26.17 18.19 -1.24
N PRO A 231 -25.11 18.27 -0.42
CA PRO A 231 -24.00 19.20 -0.61
C PRO A 231 -23.09 18.77 -1.77
N GLY A 232 -22.31 19.74 -2.27
CA GLY A 232 -21.06 19.46 -2.98
C GLY A 232 -19.97 19.04 -2.01
N SER A 233 -19.08 18.15 -2.45
CA SER A 233 -18.06 17.56 -1.58
C SER A 233 -16.82 17.20 -2.38
N SER A 234 -15.68 17.18 -1.72
CA SER A 234 -14.48 16.59 -2.31
C SER A 234 -14.72 15.15 -2.73
N ILE A 235 -14.03 14.71 -3.79
CA ILE A 235 -14.01 13.31 -4.24
C ILE A 235 -13.56 12.35 -3.11
N MET A 236 -12.75 12.84 -2.18
CA MET A 236 -12.26 12.08 -1.01
C MET A 236 -13.11 12.26 0.24
N SER A 237 -14.23 12.96 0.15
CA SER A 237 -15.18 13.11 1.26
C SER A 237 -16.05 11.87 1.44
N ASP A 238 -17.01 11.92 2.36
CA ASP A 238 -17.97 10.83 2.59
C ASP A 238 -18.72 10.50 1.28
N TYR A 239 -18.76 9.22 0.93
CA TYR A 239 -19.33 8.74 -0.32
C TYR A 239 -20.87 8.93 -0.39
N ARG A 240 -21.53 9.16 0.75
CA ARG A 240 -22.97 9.47 0.83
C ARG A 240 -23.31 10.87 0.31
N MET A 241 -22.33 11.75 0.14
CA MET A 241 -22.51 13.08 -0.46
C MET A 241 -22.52 12.99 -1.99
N LEU A 242 -23.56 13.52 -2.64
CA LEU A 242 -23.89 13.16 -4.03
C LEU A 242 -23.31 14.09 -5.12
N LYS A 243 -22.69 15.22 -4.77
CA LYS A 243 -22.10 16.14 -5.75
C LYS A 243 -20.60 16.30 -5.52
N SER A 244 -19.83 16.30 -6.61
CA SER A 244 -18.40 16.58 -6.61
C SER A 244 -18.15 18.10 -6.59
N PHE A 245 -17.35 18.57 -5.64
CA PHE A 245 -16.96 19.96 -5.44
C PHE A 245 -15.51 20.03 -4.97
N HIS A 246 -14.87 21.20 -5.07
CA HIS A 246 -13.43 21.37 -4.85
C HIS A 246 -13.07 22.24 -3.64
N LYS A 247 -13.97 22.36 -2.65
CA LYS A 247 -13.62 22.98 -1.37
C LYS A 247 -12.73 22.03 -0.59
N HIS A 248 -11.84 22.60 0.20
CA HIS A 248 -10.96 21.85 1.07
C HIS A 248 -11.01 22.46 2.47
N ASN A 249 -11.16 21.60 3.48
CA ASN A 249 -11.15 22.00 4.87
C ASN A 249 -9.82 21.59 5.52
N ARG A 250 -8.87 22.53 5.57
CA ARG A 250 -7.53 22.29 6.11
C ARG A 250 -7.48 22.10 7.63
N GLU A 251 -8.49 22.60 8.36
CA GLU A 251 -8.56 22.49 9.82
C GLU A 251 -9.03 21.11 10.29
N ALA A 252 -9.68 20.33 9.41
CA ALA A 252 -10.24 19.04 9.77
C ALA A 252 -9.13 18.00 10.04
N PRO A 253 -9.18 17.26 11.17
CA PRO A 253 -8.19 16.23 11.50
C PRO A 253 -8.49 14.94 10.74
N ASN A 254 -8.34 14.96 9.41
CA ASN A 254 -8.48 13.80 8.54
C ASN A 254 -7.12 13.30 8.02
N GLN A 255 -7.11 12.10 7.47
CA GLN A 255 -5.89 11.45 6.99
C GLN A 255 -5.23 12.23 5.84
N HIS A 256 -6.01 12.84 4.94
CA HIS A 256 -5.45 13.67 3.87
C HIS A 256 -4.66 14.86 4.40
N ASN A 257 -5.22 15.64 5.33
CA ASN A 257 -4.51 16.76 5.93
C ASN A 257 -3.27 16.32 6.70
N ALA A 258 -3.39 15.19 7.40
CA ALA A 258 -2.31 14.62 8.18
C ALA A 258 -1.15 14.10 7.32
N VAL A 259 -1.39 13.56 6.12
CA VAL A 259 -0.33 13.00 5.26
C VAL A 259 0.13 13.98 4.18
N CYS A 260 -0.77 14.81 3.64
CA CYS A 260 -0.51 15.73 2.52
C CYS A 260 -0.25 17.18 2.94
N ASP A 261 0.21 17.42 4.17
CA ASP A 261 0.56 18.76 4.68
C ASP A 261 -0.56 19.80 4.49
N THR A 262 -1.79 19.41 4.82
CA THR A 262 -2.99 20.28 4.70
C THR A 262 -3.28 20.82 3.30
N GLN A 263 -2.66 20.21 2.27
CA GLN A 263 -2.94 20.56 0.89
C GLN A 263 -4.27 19.94 0.47
N SER A 264 -5.01 20.65 -0.38
CA SER A 264 -6.24 20.10 -0.94
C SER A 264 -5.96 18.93 -1.87
N VAL A 265 -6.89 17.97 -1.92
CA VAL A 265 -6.90 16.86 -2.89
C VAL A 265 -6.61 17.35 -4.30
N TRP A 266 -7.26 18.44 -4.74
CA TRP A 266 -7.05 19.00 -6.07
C TRP A 266 -5.62 19.54 -6.31
N SER A 267 -4.97 20.10 -5.28
CA SER A 267 -3.56 20.53 -5.35
C SER A 267 -2.61 19.35 -5.54
N VAL A 268 -2.93 18.19 -4.93
CA VAL A 268 -2.14 16.97 -5.13
C VAL A 268 -2.36 16.44 -6.56
N ILE A 269 -3.62 16.31 -6.99
CA ILE A 269 -3.97 15.82 -8.33
C ILE A 269 -3.32 16.66 -9.44
N THR A 270 -3.35 17.99 -9.33
CA THR A 270 -2.82 18.88 -10.38
C THR A 270 -1.29 18.90 -10.49
N ARG A 271 -0.57 18.32 -9.52
CA ARG A 271 0.88 18.12 -9.60
C ARG A 271 1.27 16.78 -10.21
N HIS A 272 0.32 15.89 -10.43
CA HIS A 272 0.56 14.62 -11.10
C HIS A 272 0.93 14.84 -12.57
N ILE A 273 1.75 13.96 -13.15
CA ILE A 273 2.25 14.05 -14.53
C ILE A 273 1.12 14.18 -15.58
N ASP A 274 -0.04 13.63 -15.24
CA ASP A 274 -1.27 13.74 -16.04
C ASP A 274 -1.76 15.19 -16.21
N PHE A 275 -1.45 16.11 -15.29
CA PHE A 275 -2.02 17.46 -15.28
C PHE A 275 -0.98 18.59 -15.40
N VAL A 276 0.25 18.35 -14.96
CA VAL A 276 1.35 19.33 -15.09
C VAL A 276 1.63 19.67 -16.54
N GLU A 277 2.29 20.81 -16.76
CA GLU A 277 2.68 21.28 -18.10
C GLU A 277 1.51 21.44 -19.09
N ASN A 278 0.28 21.54 -18.59
CA ASN A 278 -0.95 21.57 -19.39
C ASN A 278 -1.21 20.29 -20.20
N ASN A 279 -0.69 19.14 -19.76
CA ASN A 279 -0.93 17.84 -20.40
C ASN A 279 -2.41 17.45 -20.49
N ASN A 280 -3.26 18.01 -19.61
CA ASN A 280 -4.67 17.68 -19.54
C ASN A 280 -5.56 18.91 -19.26
N LEU A 281 -5.64 19.82 -20.24
CA LEU A 281 -6.48 21.02 -20.17
C LEU A 281 -7.98 20.67 -20.19
N PRO A 282 -8.88 21.49 -19.60
CA PRO A 282 -10.31 21.22 -19.66
C PRO A 282 -10.79 21.20 -21.12
N ALA A 283 -11.54 20.16 -21.48
CA ALA A 283 -12.06 19.99 -22.82
C ALA A 283 -13.52 19.55 -22.76
N THR A 284 -14.35 20.00 -23.71
CA THR A 284 -15.72 19.50 -23.86
C THR A 284 -15.69 18.20 -24.66
N ILE A 285 -16.05 17.09 -24.02
CA ILE A 285 -16.03 15.77 -24.64
C ILE A 285 -17.47 15.35 -24.95
N ALA A 286 -17.75 15.00 -26.20
CA ALA A 286 -19.09 14.68 -26.65
C ALA A 286 -19.56 13.30 -26.18
N ASP A 287 -18.64 12.33 -26.09
CA ASP A 287 -18.92 10.97 -25.64
C ASP A 287 -17.93 10.56 -24.55
N LEU A 288 -18.45 10.32 -23.35
CA LEU A 288 -17.69 9.88 -22.19
C LEU A 288 -17.71 8.35 -22.04
N LYS A 289 -18.39 7.63 -22.96
CA LYS A 289 -18.52 6.18 -22.89
C LYS A 289 -17.22 5.49 -23.29
N PRO A 290 -16.66 4.65 -22.41
CA PRO A 290 -15.47 3.87 -22.72
C PRO A 290 -15.75 2.82 -23.80
N THR A 291 -14.70 2.46 -24.52
CA THR A 291 -14.66 1.24 -25.34
C THR A 291 -14.21 0.05 -24.48
N PHE A 292 -14.85 -1.10 -24.65
CA PHE A 292 -14.55 -2.31 -23.89
C PHE A 292 -14.07 -3.43 -24.80
N ASN A 293 -12.98 -4.09 -24.40
CA ASN A 293 -12.43 -5.26 -25.06
C ASN A 293 -12.31 -6.40 -24.05
N VAL A 294 -13.11 -7.45 -24.21
CA VAL A 294 -13.02 -8.64 -23.35
C VAL A 294 -11.96 -9.57 -23.91
N VAL A 295 -10.95 -9.89 -23.09
CA VAL A 295 -9.78 -10.69 -23.48
C VAL A 295 -9.59 -11.88 -22.56
N ARG A 296 -9.01 -12.95 -23.09
CA ARG A 296 -8.67 -14.16 -22.34
C ARG A 296 -7.34 -14.70 -22.84
N VAL A 297 -6.55 -15.29 -21.94
CA VAL A 297 -5.31 -15.97 -22.32
C VAL A 297 -5.67 -17.25 -23.09
N LEU A 298 -5.65 -17.16 -24.43
CA LEU A 298 -5.91 -18.29 -25.34
C LEU A 298 -4.65 -19.06 -25.71
N ASN A 299 -3.50 -18.37 -25.70
CA ASN A 299 -2.18 -18.93 -25.91
C ASN A 299 -1.36 -18.73 -24.63
N GLY A 300 -0.42 -19.62 -24.30
CA GLY A 300 0.44 -19.43 -23.13
C GLY A 300 1.30 -18.16 -23.23
N ALA A 301 1.90 -17.74 -22.12
CA ALA A 301 2.73 -16.54 -22.08
C ALA A 301 3.90 -16.63 -23.08
N ARG A 302 4.36 -15.46 -23.56
CA ARG A 302 5.45 -15.36 -24.54
C ARG A 302 6.68 -14.77 -23.88
N TYR A 303 7.76 -15.54 -23.87
CA TYR A 303 9.03 -15.16 -23.29
C TYR A 303 10.13 -15.19 -24.36
N VAL A 304 11.07 -14.26 -24.28
CA VAL A 304 12.33 -14.31 -25.02
C VAL A 304 13.48 -14.26 -24.03
N LEU A 305 14.25 -15.35 -23.96
CA LEU A 305 15.51 -15.37 -23.23
C LEU A 305 16.59 -14.72 -24.07
N VAL A 306 17.11 -13.60 -23.58
CA VAL A 306 18.19 -12.84 -24.22
C VAL A 306 19.47 -13.05 -23.43
N THR A 307 20.45 -13.69 -24.05
CA THR A 307 21.68 -14.12 -23.39
C THR A 307 22.89 -13.38 -23.95
N ASP A 308 23.58 -12.64 -23.10
CA ASP A 308 24.90 -12.10 -23.40
C ASP A 308 25.91 -13.23 -23.52
N VAL A 309 26.60 -13.28 -24.66
CA VAL A 309 27.70 -14.20 -24.90
C VAL A 309 28.99 -13.44 -25.17
N SER A 310 29.10 -12.17 -24.78
CA SER A 310 30.31 -11.37 -24.94
C SER A 310 31.51 -11.97 -24.19
N GLY A 311 32.71 -11.49 -24.52
CA GLY A 311 33.96 -12.04 -24.02
C GLY A 311 34.11 -11.92 -22.50
N SER A 312 33.51 -10.89 -21.90
CA SER A 312 33.47 -10.68 -20.45
C SER A 312 32.74 -11.78 -19.70
N MET A 313 31.82 -12.51 -20.35
CA MET A 313 31.06 -13.59 -19.73
C MET A 313 31.93 -14.82 -19.39
N VAL A 314 33.20 -14.86 -19.82
CA VAL A 314 34.17 -15.88 -19.37
C VAL A 314 34.56 -15.66 -17.91
N ASP A 315 34.65 -14.41 -17.49
CA ASP A 315 35.06 -14.05 -16.14
C ASP A 315 34.04 -14.58 -15.14
N TYR A 316 34.53 -15.01 -13.97
CA TYR A 316 33.70 -15.54 -12.88
C TYR A 316 32.74 -16.69 -13.29
N ASN A 317 33.04 -17.37 -14.40
CA ASN A 317 32.21 -18.42 -15.00
C ASN A 317 30.77 -17.93 -15.31
N ARG A 318 30.55 -16.65 -15.62
CA ARG A 318 29.21 -16.08 -15.87
C ARG A 318 28.43 -16.86 -16.93
N ILE A 319 29.07 -17.21 -18.05
CA ILE A 319 28.42 -17.99 -19.13
C ILE A 319 28.02 -19.40 -18.67
N GLY A 320 28.83 -20.07 -17.86
CA GLY A 320 28.51 -21.38 -17.31
C GLY A 320 27.36 -21.31 -16.29
N ARG A 321 27.36 -20.26 -15.47
CA ARG A 321 26.28 -19.95 -14.51
C ARG A 321 24.96 -19.68 -15.23
N LEU A 322 25.00 -18.88 -16.30
CA LEU A 322 23.87 -18.62 -17.19
C LEU A 322 23.35 -19.91 -17.80
N TYR A 323 24.24 -20.72 -18.38
CA TYR A 323 23.90 -21.98 -19.02
C TYR A 323 23.16 -22.93 -18.06
N ASP A 324 23.75 -23.20 -16.89
CA ASP A 324 23.16 -24.12 -15.90
C ASP A 324 21.79 -23.61 -15.39
N SER A 325 21.69 -22.32 -15.09
CA SER A 325 20.48 -21.72 -14.50
C SER A 325 19.33 -21.61 -15.53
N ALA A 326 19.64 -21.26 -16.77
CA ALA A 326 18.67 -21.20 -17.85
C ALA A 326 18.12 -22.59 -18.21
N GLN A 327 18.97 -23.64 -18.23
CA GLN A 327 18.49 -25.01 -18.42
C GLN A 327 17.57 -25.46 -17.29
N ARG A 328 17.92 -25.16 -16.03
CA ARG A 328 17.04 -25.42 -14.88
C ARG A 328 15.70 -24.67 -15.00
N TRP A 329 15.73 -23.40 -15.38
CA TRP A 329 14.53 -22.59 -15.58
C TRP A 329 13.61 -23.20 -16.64
N ILE A 330 14.16 -23.58 -17.80
CA ILE A 330 13.43 -24.26 -18.89
C ILE A 330 12.90 -25.62 -18.45
N GLN A 331 13.62 -26.36 -17.61
CA GLN A 331 13.21 -27.71 -17.22
C GLN A 331 12.10 -27.72 -16.16
N TYR A 332 12.17 -26.84 -15.17
CA TYR A 332 11.38 -26.97 -13.93
C TYR A 332 10.43 -25.82 -13.66
N ASP A 333 10.74 -24.60 -14.11
CA ASP A 333 10.02 -23.41 -13.67
C ASP A 333 9.05 -22.90 -14.74
N ILE A 334 9.40 -22.98 -16.03
CA ILE A 334 8.50 -22.57 -17.12
C ILE A 334 7.32 -23.55 -17.24
N PRO A 335 6.06 -23.09 -17.08
CA PRO A 335 4.87 -23.94 -17.25
C PRO A 335 4.69 -24.40 -18.70
N GLU A 336 4.05 -25.56 -18.86
CA GLU A 336 3.67 -26.05 -20.18
C GLU A 336 2.72 -25.07 -20.90
N GLY A 337 2.83 -25.00 -22.22
CA GLY A 337 2.04 -24.08 -23.05
C GLY A 337 2.65 -22.68 -23.20
N THR A 338 3.57 -22.28 -22.31
CA THR A 338 4.39 -21.06 -22.47
C THR A 338 5.21 -21.15 -23.75
N SER A 339 5.31 -20.08 -24.53
CA SER A 339 6.17 -20.03 -25.70
C SER A 339 7.49 -19.32 -25.38
N LEU A 340 8.61 -19.92 -25.76
CA LEU A 340 9.95 -19.42 -25.49
C LEU A 340 10.74 -19.21 -26.80
N GLY A 341 11.21 -17.98 -27.01
CA GLY A 341 12.30 -17.66 -27.93
C GLY A 341 13.64 -17.59 -27.19
N ILE A 342 14.75 -17.87 -27.89
CA ILE A 342 16.09 -17.76 -27.33
C ILE A 342 16.95 -16.98 -28.33
N VAL A 343 17.57 -15.90 -27.87
CA VAL A 343 18.45 -15.04 -28.66
C VAL A 343 19.74 -14.84 -27.91
N LYS A 344 20.87 -15.03 -28.60
CA LYS A 344 22.18 -14.64 -28.07
C LYS A 344 22.63 -13.34 -28.69
N PHE A 345 23.50 -12.62 -27.99
CA PHE A 345 24.12 -11.44 -28.56
C PHE A 345 25.55 -11.24 -28.09
N HIS A 346 26.30 -10.57 -28.95
CA HIS A 346 27.64 -10.08 -28.73
C HIS A 346 27.75 -8.77 -29.54
N SER A 347 28.64 -8.61 -30.52
CA SER A 347 28.60 -7.52 -31.53
C SER A 347 27.29 -7.43 -32.35
N TYR A 348 26.54 -8.52 -32.46
CA TYR A 348 25.22 -8.56 -33.11
C TYR A 348 24.32 -9.61 -32.46
N ALA A 349 23.03 -9.55 -32.74
CA ALA A 349 22.05 -10.49 -32.21
C ALA A 349 21.84 -11.68 -33.16
N THR A 350 21.67 -12.88 -32.61
CA THR A 350 21.37 -14.10 -33.36
C THR A 350 20.28 -14.92 -32.67
N VAL A 351 19.23 -15.27 -33.43
CA VAL A 351 18.17 -16.15 -32.96
C VAL A 351 18.66 -17.60 -32.89
N LEU A 352 18.60 -18.19 -31.70
CA LEU A 352 18.88 -19.62 -31.47
C LEU A 352 17.59 -20.45 -31.49
N SER A 353 16.50 -19.87 -31.00
CA SER A 353 15.15 -20.43 -31.12
C SER A 353 14.14 -19.34 -31.45
N ASN A 354 13.36 -19.56 -32.51
CA ASN A 354 12.10 -18.85 -32.69
C ASN A 354 11.13 -19.23 -31.57
N MET A 355 10.03 -18.48 -31.46
CA MET A 355 8.97 -18.71 -30.47
C MET A 355 8.47 -20.17 -30.54
N THR A 356 8.82 -20.97 -29.53
CA THR A 356 8.55 -22.42 -29.48
C THR A 356 7.77 -22.74 -28.21
N VAL A 357 6.65 -23.44 -28.33
CA VAL A 357 5.85 -23.86 -27.16
C VAL A 357 6.65 -24.85 -26.32
N VAL A 358 6.70 -24.60 -25.01
CA VAL A 358 7.34 -25.46 -24.01
C VAL A 358 6.39 -26.59 -23.61
N ASN A 359 6.82 -27.82 -23.81
CA ASN A 359 6.16 -29.06 -23.40
C ASN A 359 7.22 -30.18 -23.26
N ASP A 360 6.79 -31.36 -22.82
CA ASP A 360 7.68 -32.52 -22.64
C ASP A 360 8.54 -32.88 -23.88
N GLU A 361 8.07 -32.61 -25.10
CA GLU A 361 8.79 -32.92 -26.34
C GLU A 361 9.83 -31.84 -26.72
N THR A 362 9.57 -30.58 -26.39
CA THR A 362 10.40 -29.43 -26.80
C THR A 362 11.39 -28.96 -25.74
N ARG A 363 11.19 -29.29 -24.46
CA ARG A 363 12.06 -28.85 -23.35
C ARG A 363 13.52 -29.15 -23.60
N GLN A 364 13.85 -30.40 -23.98
CA GLN A 364 15.25 -30.77 -24.25
C GLN A 364 15.83 -29.97 -25.44
N GLN A 365 15.05 -29.77 -26.49
CA GLN A 365 15.49 -29.01 -27.67
C GLN A 365 15.77 -27.54 -27.35
N LEU A 366 14.99 -26.94 -26.45
CA LEU A 366 15.21 -25.58 -25.97
C LEU A 366 16.45 -25.50 -25.06
N MET A 367 16.63 -26.46 -24.17
CA MET A 367 17.82 -26.53 -23.31
C MET A 367 19.11 -26.69 -24.11
N ASP A 368 19.09 -27.48 -25.19
CA ASP A 368 20.26 -27.70 -26.06
C ASP A 368 20.67 -26.44 -26.84
N LYS A 369 19.77 -25.46 -26.94
CA LYS A 369 20.00 -24.16 -27.61
C LYS A 369 20.53 -23.08 -26.69
N VAL A 370 20.59 -23.31 -25.37
CA VAL A 370 21.17 -22.34 -24.43
C VAL A 370 22.68 -22.24 -24.69
N PRO A 371 23.24 -21.04 -24.91
CA PRO A 371 24.66 -20.91 -25.24
C PRO A 371 25.56 -21.19 -24.04
N ASN A 372 26.73 -21.75 -24.32
CA ASN A 372 27.77 -22.07 -23.33
C ASN A 372 29.18 -21.62 -23.73
N LYS A 373 29.28 -20.76 -24.76
CA LYS A 373 30.53 -20.21 -25.29
C LYS A 373 30.41 -18.71 -25.43
N THR A 374 31.54 -18.04 -25.31
CA THR A 374 31.65 -16.60 -25.49
C THR A 374 32.19 -16.23 -26.87
N GLU A 375 31.90 -15.00 -27.28
CA GLU A 375 32.21 -14.34 -28.54
C GLU A 375 32.62 -12.87 -28.23
N ASP A 376 32.77 -12.01 -29.23
CA ASP A 376 33.33 -10.65 -29.06
C ASP A 376 32.25 -9.56 -28.87
N SER A 377 32.55 -8.47 -28.14
CA SER A 377 31.73 -7.25 -27.94
C SER A 377 30.28 -7.44 -27.43
N THR A 378 29.55 -6.33 -27.23
CA THR A 378 28.22 -6.30 -26.58
C THR A 378 27.28 -5.26 -27.22
N CYS A 379 26.18 -5.72 -27.82
CA CYS A 379 25.17 -4.89 -28.48
C CYS A 379 23.79 -5.14 -27.87
N ILE A 380 23.45 -4.39 -26.81
CA ILE A 380 22.20 -4.60 -26.07
C ILE A 380 20.99 -4.12 -26.89
N GLY A 381 21.01 -2.92 -27.46
CA GLY A 381 19.87 -2.45 -28.25
C GLY A 381 19.57 -3.31 -29.47
N CYS A 382 20.56 -3.87 -30.20
CA CYS A 382 20.24 -4.75 -31.33
C CYS A 382 19.58 -6.06 -30.91
N VAL A 383 19.90 -6.61 -29.73
CA VAL A 383 19.21 -7.81 -29.24
C VAL A 383 17.82 -7.52 -28.73
N LEU A 384 17.60 -6.34 -28.15
CA LEU A 384 16.26 -5.87 -27.80
C LEU A 384 15.40 -5.73 -29.06
N GLN A 385 15.93 -5.12 -30.14
CA GLN A 385 15.22 -5.04 -31.41
C GLN A 385 14.86 -6.42 -31.96
N MET A 386 15.81 -7.37 -31.95
CA MET A 386 15.56 -8.72 -32.42
C MET A 386 14.53 -9.48 -31.55
N ALA A 387 14.52 -9.23 -30.25
CA ALA A 387 13.51 -9.78 -29.36
C ALA A 387 12.11 -9.21 -29.64
N ILE A 388 12.00 -7.92 -29.97
CA ILE A 388 10.75 -7.31 -30.45
C ILE A 388 10.28 -8.02 -31.72
N ASP A 389 11.16 -8.21 -32.71
CA ASP A 389 10.83 -8.86 -33.98
C ASP A 389 10.31 -10.29 -33.78
N ILE A 390 10.84 -11.04 -32.80
CA ILE A 390 10.38 -12.39 -32.45
C ILE A 390 9.01 -12.37 -31.76
N LEU A 391 8.74 -11.35 -30.94
CA LEU A 391 7.48 -11.20 -30.21
C LEU A 391 6.34 -10.68 -31.10
N HIS A 392 6.66 -9.78 -32.04
CA HIS A 392 5.70 -9.03 -32.85
C HIS A 392 4.65 -9.90 -33.58
N PRO A 393 4.97 -11.09 -34.16
CA PRO A 393 3.97 -11.96 -34.77
C PRO A 393 2.84 -12.41 -33.83
N GLY A 394 3.07 -12.41 -32.51
CA GLY A 394 2.05 -12.73 -31.50
C GLY A 394 1.25 -11.51 -31.01
N GLY A 395 1.48 -10.32 -31.57
CA GLY A 395 0.90 -9.05 -31.14
C GLY A 395 1.64 -8.39 -29.97
N ASN A 396 1.13 -7.26 -29.49
CA ASN A 396 1.70 -6.50 -28.37
C ASN A 396 1.87 -7.34 -27.11
N GLY A 397 2.90 -7.09 -26.33
CA GLY A 397 3.21 -7.81 -25.11
C GLY A 397 4.25 -8.91 -25.26
N GLY A 398 4.44 -9.64 -24.18
CA GLY A 398 5.54 -10.59 -24.01
C GLY A 398 6.59 -10.05 -23.05
N VAL A 399 7.48 -10.95 -22.63
CA VAL A 399 8.51 -10.69 -21.63
C VAL A 399 9.87 -10.99 -22.22
N ILE A 400 10.78 -10.04 -22.12
CA ILE A 400 12.20 -10.22 -22.43
C ILE A 400 12.92 -10.47 -21.10
N VAL A 401 13.66 -11.57 -21.01
CA VAL A 401 14.58 -11.83 -19.89
C VAL A 401 15.99 -11.54 -20.38
N LEU A 402 16.48 -10.33 -20.10
CA LEU A 402 17.79 -9.84 -20.52
C LEU A 402 18.85 -10.18 -19.47
N VAL A 403 19.77 -11.08 -19.80
CA VAL A 403 20.90 -11.48 -18.95
C VAL A 403 22.18 -10.95 -19.56
N THR A 404 22.86 -10.01 -18.89
CA THR A 404 24.04 -9.32 -19.45
C THR A 404 25.04 -8.87 -18.39
N ASP A 405 26.32 -8.91 -18.74
CA ASP A 405 27.43 -8.37 -17.95
C ASP A 405 28.12 -7.17 -18.62
N GLY A 406 27.81 -6.93 -19.90
CA GLY A 406 28.51 -5.98 -20.73
C GLY A 406 27.92 -4.57 -20.68
N LEU A 407 28.76 -3.61 -21.05
CA LEU A 407 28.35 -2.23 -21.33
C LEU A 407 27.82 -2.14 -22.76
N GLU A 408 26.81 -1.31 -22.96
CA GLU A 408 26.32 -1.07 -24.30
C GLU A 408 27.34 -0.27 -25.10
N ASN A 409 27.83 -0.83 -26.22
CA ASN A 409 28.88 -0.19 -27.00
C ASN A 409 28.61 -0.10 -28.52
N GLU A 410 27.51 -0.67 -29.01
CA GLU A 410 27.12 -0.65 -30.43
C GLU A 410 25.69 -0.11 -30.61
N TYR A 411 25.43 0.51 -31.77
CA TYR A 411 24.10 1.00 -32.16
C TYR A 411 23.21 -0.13 -32.71
N PRO A 412 21.87 -0.13 -32.49
CA PRO A 412 21.10 0.84 -31.71
C PRO A 412 21.33 0.73 -30.20
N PHE A 413 21.14 1.84 -29.48
CA PHE A 413 21.28 1.89 -28.03
C PHE A 413 19.95 1.57 -27.32
N ILE A 414 19.99 1.20 -26.03
CA ILE A 414 18.81 0.91 -25.17
C ILE A 414 17.81 2.05 -25.28
N ARG A 415 18.28 3.30 -25.20
CA ARG A 415 17.42 4.49 -25.27
C ARG A 415 16.67 4.62 -26.61
N ASP A 416 17.23 4.11 -27.69
CA ASP A 416 16.68 4.23 -29.04
C ASP A 416 15.57 3.20 -29.25
N VAL A 417 15.67 2.05 -28.59
CA VAL A 417 14.70 0.93 -28.66
C VAL A 417 13.62 1.01 -27.57
N THR A 418 13.90 1.72 -26.46
CA THR A 418 12.97 1.86 -25.32
C THR A 418 11.56 2.33 -25.71
N PRO A 419 11.37 3.35 -26.56
CA PRO A 419 10.02 3.79 -26.96
C PRO A 419 9.23 2.67 -27.65
N GLU A 420 9.88 1.89 -28.52
CA GLU A 420 9.22 0.78 -29.23
C GLU A 420 8.80 -0.34 -28.27
N LEU A 421 9.62 -0.65 -27.26
CA LEU A 421 9.27 -1.62 -26.21
C LEU A 421 8.01 -1.18 -25.43
N ILE A 422 7.92 0.10 -25.09
CA ILE A 422 6.78 0.69 -24.37
C ILE A 422 5.53 0.64 -25.25
N ASP A 423 5.62 1.06 -26.51
CA ASP A 423 4.51 1.06 -27.47
C ASP A 423 4.01 -0.36 -27.77
N ALA A 424 4.95 -1.32 -27.87
CA ALA A 424 4.65 -2.73 -28.02
C ALA A 424 4.17 -3.40 -26.73
N LYS A 425 4.10 -2.69 -25.59
CA LYS A 425 3.71 -3.20 -24.25
C LYS A 425 4.57 -4.37 -23.76
N ILE A 426 5.81 -4.50 -24.22
CA ILE A 426 6.75 -5.57 -23.86
C ILE A 426 7.38 -5.24 -22.51
N GLN A 427 7.44 -6.23 -21.60
CA GLN A 427 8.15 -6.09 -20.32
C GLN A 427 9.59 -6.58 -20.44
N VAL A 428 10.53 -5.87 -19.80
CA VAL A 428 11.93 -6.30 -19.73
C VAL A 428 12.30 -6.63 -18.29
N VAL A 429 12.64 -7.89 -18.04
CA VAL A 429 13.29 -8.34 -16.81
C VAL A 429 14.80 -8.23 -17.03
N SER A 430 15.46 -7.31 -16.33
CA SER A 430 16.90 -7.09 -16.43
C SER A 430 17.65 -7.87 -15.37
N ILE A 431 18.62 -8.69 -15.79
CA ILE A 431 19.50 -9.46 -14.91
C ILE A 431 20.94 -9.00 -15.15
N ALA A 432 21.45 -8.20 -14.22
CA ALA A 432 22.78 -7.62 -14.26
C ALA A 432 23.81 -8.60 -13.69
N PHE A 433 24.74 -9.08 -14.51
CA PHE A 433 25.86 -9.91 -14.07
C PHE A 433 27.06 -9.05 -13.71
N GLY A 434 27.48 -9.13 -12.45
CA GLY A 434 28.60 -8.34 -11.99
C GLY A 434 28.30 -6.85 -11.91
N ARG A 435 29.22 -6.12 -11.29
CA ARG A 435 28.99 -4.71 -10.95
C ARG A 435 29.20 -3.77 -12.12
N ASP A 436 29.91 -4.23 -13.14
CA ASP A 436 30.24 -3.45 -14.33
C ASP A 436 29.16 -3.56 -15.43
N ALA A 437 28.10 -4.36 -15.21
CA ALA A 437 26.96 -4.43 -16.13
C ALA A 437 26.30 -3.06 -16.33
N GLU A 438 25.81 -2.81 -17.54
CA GLU A 438 25.16 -1.57 -17.97
C GLU A 438 24.13 -1.04 -16.95
N ASN A 439 24.17 0.26 -16.66
CA ASN A 439 23.31 0.92 -15.66
C ASN A 439 21.94 1.30 -16.21
N GLU A 440 21.80 1.39 -17.54
CA GLU A 440 20.52 1.73 -18.17
C GLU A 440 19.52 0.56 -18.19
N ILE A 441 19.94 -0.67 -17.89
CA ILE A 441 19.03 -1.83 -17.91
C ILE A 441 18.01 -1.81 -16.76
N GLU A 442 18.34 -1.23 -15.60
CA GLU A 442 17.35 -1.04 -14.52
C GLU A 442 16.35 0.07 -14.88
N ASN A 443 16.80 1.13 -15.56
CA ASN A 443 15.93 2.18 -16.09
C ASN A 443 14.97 1.62 -17.14
N LEU A 444 15.48 0.76 -18.03
CA LEU A 444 14.68 0.04 -19.02
C LEU A 444 13.63 -0.86 -18.35
N ALA A 445 14.01 -1.64 -17.34
CA ALA A 445 13.07 -2.45 -16.58
C ALA A 445 11.99 -1.58 -15.92
N THR A 446 12.36 -0.49 -15.24
CA THR A 446 11.39 0.44 -14.64
C THR A 446 10.41 1.00 -15.68
N LYS A 447 10.91 1.47 -16.83
CA LYS A 447 10.08 2.06 -17.90
C LYS A 447 9.12 1.06 -18.57
N THR A 448 9.51 -0.21 -18.62
CA THR A 448 8.69 -1.29 -19.22
C THR A 448 7.81 -2.02 -18.20
N ASN A 449 7.73 -1.52 -16.96
CA ASN A 449 7.07 -2.18 -15.83
C ASN A 449 7.58 -3.63 -15.63
N GLY A 450 8.90 -3.75 -15.74
CA GLY A 450 9.72 -4.94 -15.56
C GLY A 450 10.35 -5.02 -14.16
N LYS A 451 11.08 -6.11 -13.89
CA LYS A 451 11.83 -6.32 -12.64
C LYS A 451 13.33 -6.30 -12.91
N SER A 452 14.12 -5.92 -11.90
CA SER A 452 15.58 -5.94 -11.97
C SER A 452 16.18 -6.85 -10.91
N TYR A 453 17.22 -7.59 -11.31
CA TYR A 453 17.98 -8.48 -10.47
C TYR A 453 19.48 -8.27 -10.69
N PHE A 454 20.26 -8.46 -9.63
CA PHE A 454 21.71 -8.36 -9.65
C PHE A 454 22.34 -9.67 -9.21
N ILE A 455 23.33 -10.11 -9.99
CA ILE A 455 24.07 -11.34 -9.77
C ILE A 455 25.49 -10.97 -9.39
N ASN A 456 25.89 -11.33 -8.17
CA ASN A 456 27.23 -11.05 -7.70
C ASN A 456 28.23 -11.99 -8.40
N ASP A 457 29.36 -11.44 -8.87
CA ASP A 457 30.43 -12.21 -9.53
C ASP A 457 31.08 -13.23 -8.60
N ASN A 458 31.24 -12.85 -7.34
CA ASN A 458 31.70 -13.75 -6.28
C ASN A 458 30.55 -14.56 -5.67
N GLY A 459 29.33 -14.29 -6.12
CA GLY A 459 28.12 -15.04 -5.81
C GLY A 459 28.01 -16.32 -6.63
N ASN A 460 26.85 -16.94 -6.57
CA ASN A 460 26.62 -18.29 -7.06
C ASN A 460 25.33 -18.38 -7.90
N ASN A 461 24.91 -19.56 -8.35
CA ASN A 461 23.72 -19.64 -9.22
C ASN A 461 22.41 -19.32 -8.49
N ASP A 462 22.39 -19.24 -7.16
CA ASP A 462 21.21 -18.93 -6.36
C ASP A 462 20.60 -17.57 -6.74
N GLU A 463 21.42 -16.52 -6.84
CA GLU A 463 20.92 -15.18 -7.20
C GLU A 463 20.30 -15.18 -8.61
N LEU A 464 20.89 -15.92 -9.55
CA LEU A 464 20.41 -16.01 -10.94
C LEU A 464 19.15 -16.86 -11.05
N ASN A 465 19.09 -17.93 -10.26
CA ASN A 465 17.93 -18.78 -10.13
C ASN A 465 16.73 -18.05 -9.53
N ASP A 466 16.96 -17.16 -8.56
CA ASP A 466 15.95 -16.28 -8.00
C ASP A 466 15.48 -15.27 -9.04
N ALA A 467 16.40 -14.72 -9.83
CA ALA A 467 16.07 -13.82 -10.93
C ALA A 467 15.21 -14.50 -12.01
N PHE A 468 15.56 -15.73 -12.41
CA PHE A 468 14.75 -16.52 -13.35
C PHE A 468 13.39 -16.87 -12.79
N THR A 469 13.32 -17.31 -11.53
CA THR A 469 12.04 -17.61 -10.86
C THR A 469 11.19 -16.34 -10.76
N GLY A 470 11.81 -15.22 -10.39
CA GLY A 470 11.16 -13.92 -10.31
C GLY A 470 10.69 -13.36 -11.65
N SER A 471 11.36 -13.71 -12.76
CA SER A 471 10.94 -13.35 -14.12
C SER A 471 9.57 -13.95 -14.52
N LEU A 472 9.14 -15.01 -13.83
CA LEU A 472 7.85 -15.67 -14.05
C LEU A 472 6.66 -14.94 -13.42
N THR A 473 6.87 -13.77 -12.80
CA THR A 473 5.80 -12.95 -12.23
C THR A 473 4.72 -12.57 -13.27
N TYR A 474 5.05 -12.55 -14.56
CA TYR A 474 4.13 -12.16 -15.64
C TYR A 474 3.39 -13.33 -16.29
N LEU A 475 3.49 -14.53 -15.71
CA LEU A 475 2.66 -15.65 -16.12
C LEU A 475 1.17 -15.36 -15.86
N PRO A 476 0.25 -16.02 -16.59
CA PRO A 476 -1.17 -15.97 -16.28
C PRO A 476 -1.40 -16.40 -14.83
N ALA A 477 -2.35 -15.75 -14.17
CA ALA A 477 -2.65 -16.10 -12.79
C ALA A 477 -3.28 -17.49 -12.70
N ASP A 478 -2.75 -18.28 -11.78
CA ASP A 478 -3.35 -19.54 -11.38
C ASP A 478 -4.43 -19.31 -10.31
N PRO A 479 -5.47 -20.16 -10.23
CA PRO A 479 -6.35 -20.20 -9.08
C PRO A 479 -5.54 -20.44 -7.80
N SER A 480 -6.04 -19.92 -6.66
CA SER A 480 -5.37 -19.97 -5.36
C SER A 480 -4.91 -21.39 -4.97
N GLU A 481 -5.62 -22.42 -5.43
CA GLU A 481 -5.29 -23.82 -5.17
C GLU A 481 -3.95 -24.26 -5.79
N ASN A 482 -3.55 -23.69 -6.93
CA ASN A 482 -2.37 -24.08 -7.70
C ASN A 482 -1.15 -23.20 -7.45
N MET A 483 -1.33 -22.13 -6.66
CA MET A 483 -0.26 -21.23 -6.25
C MET A 483 0.85 -21.97 -5.51
N THR A 484 2.10 -21.71 -5.93
CA THR A 484 3.31 -22.24 -5.30
C THR A 484 3.94 -21.15 -4.46
N VAL A 485 4.32 -21.47 -3.22
CA VAL A 485 4.99 -20.53 -2.31
C VAL A 485 6.37 -21.05 -1.90
N LEU A 486 7.29 -20.11 -1.70
CA LEU A 486 8.63 -20.36 -1.17
C LEU A 486 8.57 -20.32 0.37
N LEU A 487 8.84 -21.46 1.00
CA LEU A 487 8.82 -21.60 2.46
C LEU A 487 10.20 -21.33 3.07
N PHE A 488 11.25 -21.73 2.36
CA PHE A 488 12.61 -21.62 2.86
C PHE A 488 13.60 -21.51 1.72
N GLN A 489 14.57 -20.62 1.89
CA GLN A 489 15.74 -20.53 1.03
C GLN A 489 16.95 -20.14 1.85
N LYS A 490 18.01 -20.94 1.80
CA LYS A 490 19.26 -20.63 2.51
C LYS A 490 20.47 -21.23 1.84
N LYS A 491 21.50 -20.38 1.74
CA LYS A 491 22.84 -20.70 1.28
C LYS A 491 23.70 -21.18 2.45
N TYR A 492 24.30 -22.35 2.29
CA TYR A 492 25.28 -22.91 3.21
C TYR A 492 26.66 -22.89 2.57
N GLN A 493 27.67 -22.48 3.32
CA GLN A 493 29.07 -22.44 2.90
C GLN A 493 29.96 -22.99 4.01
N LYS A 494 31.18 -23.42 3.66
CA LYS A 494 32.24 -23.77 4.62
C LYS A 494 31.79 -24.80 5.68
N GLY A 495 31.57 -26.03 5.24
CA GLY A 495 31.27 -27.17 6.10
C GLY A 495 31.12 -28.44 5.27
N ASN A 496 30.76 -29.53 5.91
CA ASN A 496 30.42 -30.78 5.22
C ASN A 496 29.13 -31.44 5.74
N LYS A 497 28.48 -30.83 6.73
CA LYS A 497 27.21 -31.26 7.29
C LYS A 497 26.38 -30.04 7.65
N PHE A 498 25.13 -30.04 7.22
CA PHE A 498 24.19 -28.96 7.49
C PHE A 498 22.86 -29.56 7.91
N GLU A 499 22.25 -28.96 8.93
CA GLU A 499 20.93 -29.32 9.43
C GLU A 499 20.15 -28.02 9.68
N ASP A 500 18.90 -28.00 9.24
CA ASP A 500 18.01 -26.87 9.41
C ASP A 500 16.54 -27.34 9.36
N SER A 501 15.62 -26.41 9.57
CA SER A 501 14.19 -26.71 9.58
C SER A 501 13.35 -25.67 8.86
N VAL A 502 12.18 -26.10 8.41
CA VAL A 502 11.15 -25.26 7.79
C VAL A 502 9.79 -25.64 8.35
N ILE A 503 8.94 -24.65 8.60
CA ILE A 503 7.56 -24.88 9.01
C ILE A 503 6.66 -25.10 7.79
N VAL A 504 5.90 -26.19 7.80
CA VAL A 504 4.78 -26.44 6.89
C VAL A 504 3.50 -26.17 7.64
N ASP A 505 2.85 -25.04 7.36
CA ASP A 505 1.64 -24.61 8.04
C ASP A 505 0.35 -25.22 7.44
N PHE A 506 -0.78 -24.88 8.04
CA PHE A 506 -2.11 -25.37 7.66
C PHE A 506 -2.58 -24.91 6.27
N THR A 507 -1.95 -23.90 5.65
CA THR A 507 -2.34 -23.38 4.33
C THR A 507 -1.58 -24.04 3.17
N VAL A 508 -0.47 -24.73 3.45
CA VAL A 508 0.41 -25.35 2.45
C VAL A 508 0.63 -26.82 2.75
N GLY A 509 1.11 -27.60 1.77
CA GLY A 509 1.52 -28.98 2.00
C GLY A 509 1.38 -29.89 0.79
N ARG A 510 0.67 -29.45 -0.25
CA ARG A 510 0.63 -30.17 -1.52
C ARG A 510 1.92 -29.93 -2.28
N ASN A 511 2.42 -30.96 -2.98
CA ASN A 511 3.67 -30.89 -3.76
C ASN A 511 4.81 -30.21 -2.96
N LEU A 512 4.99 -30.61 -1.69
CA LEU A 512 6.10 -30.11 -0.90
C LEU A 512 7.41 -30.67 -1.49
N THR A 513 8.32 -29.79 -1.87
CA THR A 513 9.59 -30.18 -2.49
C THR A 513 10.77 -29.56 -1.78
N PHE A 514 11.81 -30.36 -1.54
CA PHE A 514 13.11 -29.92 -1.08
C PHE A 514 14.09 -30.09 -2.22
N ARG A 515 14.74 -29.00 -2.63
CA ARG A 515 15.72 -28.98 -3.71
C ARG A 515 17.04 -28.42 -3.22
N THR A 516 18.13 -28.94 -3.76
CA THR A 516 19.46 -28.37 -3.55
C THR A 516 20.06 -27.84 -4.86
N GLU A 517 20.80 -26.76 -4.76
CA GLU A 517 21.63 -26.21 -5.85
C GLU A 517 23.07 -26.08 -5.32
N TYR A 518 24.07 -26.59 -6.06
CA TYR A 518 25.45 -26.70 -5.57
C TYR A 518 26.48 -26.55 -6.70
N THR A 519 27.69 -26.09 -6.37
CA THR A 519 28.79 -25.92 -7.35
C THR A 519 29.35 -27.24 -7.86
N ASN A 520 29.56 -28.23 -6.97
CA ASN A 520 30.26 -29.45 -7.32
C ASN A 520 29.45 -30.70 -6.96
N ARG A 521 28.94 -31.33 -8.02
CA ARG A 521 27.98 -32.44 -7.97
C ARG A 521 28.54 -33.70 -7.32
N ASN A 522 29.85 -33.87 -7.33
CA ASN A 522 30.51 -35.10 -6.89
C ASN A 522 30.67 -35.21 -5.36
N TYR A 523 30.26 -34.19 -4.61
CA TYR A 523 30.47 -34.17 -3.17
C TYR A 523 29.22 -34.44 -2.32
N LEU A 524 28.00 -34.27 -2.83
CA LEU A 524 26.81 -34.52 -2.03
C LEU A 524 26.63 -36.02 -1.79
N GLN A 525 26.75 -36.45 -0.53
CA GLN A 525 26.61 -37.86 -0.13
C GLN A 525 25.20 -38.19 0.34
N ASN A 526 24.57 -37.28 1.08
CA ASN A 526 23.26 -37.52 1.66
C ASN A 526 22.43 -36.24 1.63
N PHE A 527 21.18 -36.37 1.23
CA PHE A 527 20.16 -35.34 1.37
C PHE A 527 18.87 -36.01 1.84
N THR A 528 18.41 -35.65 3.03
CA THR A 528 17.23 -36.24 3.65
C THR A 528 16.34 -35.18 4.24
N ALA A 529 15.03 -35.35 4.10
CA ALA A 529 14.02 -34.57 4.81
C ALA A 529 13.28 -35.47 5.81
N LYS A 530 13.02 -34.97 7.02
CA LYS A 530 12.31 -35.68 8.09
C LYS A 530 11.03 -34.92 8.44
N SER A 531 9.91 -35.63 8.35
CA SER A 531 8.59 -35.12 8.71
C SER A 531 8.42 -34.91 10.22
N PRO A 532 7.41 -34.11 10.64
CA PRO A 532 6.99 -34.00 12.04
C PRO A 532 6.63 -35.34 12.71
N SER A 533 6.23 -36.34 11.93
CA SER A 533 5.95 -37.71 12.38
C SER A 533 7.20 -38.59 12.55
N GLY A 534 8.39 -38.10 12.19
CA GLY A 534 9.64 -38.85 12.24
C GLY A 534 9.93 -39.70 11.00
N GLN A 535 9.04 -39.74 10.00
CA GLN A 535 9.30 -40.39 8.72
C GLN A 535 10.38 -39.62 7.96
N VAL A 536 11.38 -40.35 7.46
CA VAL A 536 12.52 -39.81 6.70
C VAL A 536 12.32 -40.11 5.22
N TYR A 537 12.56 -39.11 4.39
CA TYR A 537 12.51 -39.16 2.93
C TYR A 537 13.92 -38.96 2.40
N ASN A 538 14.35 -39.90 1.57
CA ASN A 538 15.62 -39.88 0.88
C ASN A 538 15.35 -40.15 -0.60
N THR A 539 15.58 -39.17 -1.46
CA THR A 539 15.50 -39.39 -2.90
C THR A 539 16.58 -38.58 -3.57
N LEU A 540 17.38 -39.29 -4.37
CA LEU A 540 18.30 -38.72 -5.34
C LEU A 540 17.73 -39.07 -6.70
N ILE A 541 16.90 -38.19 -7.27
CA ILE A 541 16.59 -38.32 -8.70
C ILE A 541 17.87 -37.90 -9.44
N PHE A 542 18.29 -38.68 -10.42
CA PHE A 542 19.46 -38.36 -11.25
C PHE A 542 19.38 -36.89 -11.74
N TYR A 543 20.54 -36.23 -11.78
CA TYR A 543 20.80 -34.84 -12.19
C TYR A 543 20.73 -33.75 -11.10
N ASN A 544 19.85 -33.82 -10.09
CA ASN A 544 19.79 -32.86 -8.95
C ASN A 544 19.28 -33.54 -7.66
N ALA A 545 19.82 -33.19 -6.48
CA ALA A 545 19.24 -33.67 -5.23
C ALA A 545 17.88 -32.99 -4.99
N TYR A 546 16.83 -33.82 -5.11
CA TYR A 546 15.46 -33.37 -5.16
C TYR A 546 14.57 -34.39 -4.44
N ILE A 547 13.84 -33.92 -3.43
CA ILE A 547 12.93 -34.71 -2.63
C ILE A 547 11.53 -34.16 -2.85
N VAL A 548 10.64 -34.99 -3.39
CA VAL A 548 9.21 -34.68 -3.50
C VAL A 548 8.48 -35.46 -2.42
N ILE A 549 7.73 -34.77 -1.57
CA ILE A 549 6.89 -35.40 -0.56
C ILE A 549 5.58 -35.86 -1.21
N PRO A 550 5.27 -37.17 -1.17
CA PRO A 550 4.04 -37.68 -1.78
C PRO A 550 2.81 -37.25 -0.99
N GLY A 551 1.73 -36.92 -1.71
CA GLY A 551 0.46 -36.54 -1.11
C GLY A 551 0.50 -35.17 -0.43
N ILE A 552 -0.29 -35.01 0.64
CA ILE A 552 -0.35 -33.78 1.43
C ILE A 552 0.62 -33.92 2.61
N ALA A 553 1.61 -33.04 2.67
CA ALA A 553 2.59 -33.00 3.75
C ALA A 553 1.92 -32.72 5.11
N LYS A 554 2.43 -33.37 6.16
CA LYS A 554 1.97 -33.15 7.53
C LYS A 554 2.35 -31.75 8.01
N GLU A 555 1.42 -31.10 8.71
CA GLU A 555 1.65 -29.81 9.36
C GLU A 555 2.70 -29.91 10.47
N GLY A 556 3.50 -28.85 10.62
CA GLY A 556 4.52 -28.71 11.65
C GLY A 556 5.95 -28.60 11.11
N PRO A 557 6.96 -28.74 11.99
CA PRO A 557 8.36 -28.56 11.63
C PRO A 557 8.90 -29.75 10.85
N TRP A 558 9.44 -29.48 9.66
CA TRP A 558 10.21 -30.42 8.86
C TRP A 558 11.69 -30.11 9.02
N THR A 559 12.51 -31.10 9.36
CA THR A 559 13.96 -30.94 9.41
C THR A 559 14.60 -31.55 8.19
N PHE A 560 15.66 -30.95 7.66
CA PHE A 560 16.42 -31.53 6.57
C PHE A 560 17.91 -31.58 6.92
N PHE A 561 18.59 -32.58 6.38
CA PHE A 561 20.00 -32.84 6.63
C PHE A 561 20.73 -33.05 5.32
N LEU A 562 21.87 -32.39 5.18
CA LEU A 562 22.79 -32.54 4.06
C LEU A 562 24.16 -32.98 4.56
N SER A 563 24.81 -33.90 3.86
CA SER A 563 26.21 -34.22 4.10
C SER A 563 27.01 -34.36 2.83
N PHE A 564 28.26 -33.92 2.88
CA PHE A 564 29.20 -33.91 1.77
C PHE A 564 30.45 -34.73 2.08
N GLY A 565 31.00 -35.37 1.05
CA GLY A 565 32.19 -36.23 1.16
C GLY A 565 33.52 -35.49 1.26
N SER A 566 33.53 -34.20 0.92
CA SER A 566 34.67 -33.31 1.13
C SER A 566 34.45 -32.47 2.39
N SER A 567 35.52 -32.14 3.13
CA SER A 567 35.48 -31.16 4.22
C SER A 567 35.27 -29.72 3.74
N THR A 568 35.34 -29.47 2.43
CA THR A 568 35.12 -28.18 1.80
C THR A 568 33.97 -28.29 0.79
N THR A 569 32.78 -27.81 1.16
CA THR A 569 31.76 -27.41 0.19
C THR A 569 31.96 -25.95 -0.17
N ASP A 570 32.03 -25.63 -1.47
CA ASP A 570 32.03 -24.25 -1.94
C ASP A 570 30.72 -23.56 -1.50
N TYR A 571 29.58 -24.13 -1.88
CA TYR A 571 28.28 -23.85 -1.26
C TYR A 571 27.22 -24.92 -1.63
N VAL A 572 26.12 -24.93 -0.88
CA VAL A 572 24.84 -25.52 -1.27
C VAL A 572 23.70 -24.57 -0.90
N ASN A 573 22.80 -24.28 -1.83
CA ASN A 573 21.55 -23.58 -1.57
C ASN A 573 20.43 -24.61 -1.41
N VAL A 574 19.64 -24.51 -0.35
CA VAL A 574 18.46 -25.36 -0.13
C VAL A 574 17.22 -24.52 -0.33
N ILE A 575 16.32 -25.01 -1.17
CA ILE A 575 15.07 -24.36 -1.52
C ILE A 575 13.94 -25.31 -1.17
N VAL A 576 12.95 -24.81 -0.42
CA VAL A 576 11.74 -25.55 -0.07
C VAL A 576 10.52 -24.81 -0.57
N THR A 577 9.75 -25.47 -1.43
CA THR A 577 8.50 -24.93 -1.99
C THR A 577 7.33 -25.85 -1.69
N SER A 578 6.14 -25.28 -1.62
CA SER A 578 4.90 -26.05 -1.52
C SER A 578 3.76 -25.32 -2.21
N LYS A 579 2.76 -26.08 -2.67
CA LYS A 579 1.49 -25.54 -3.15
C LYS A 579 0.47 -25.45 -2.01
N SER A 580 -0.59 -24.69 -2.26
CA SER A 580 -1.74 -24.66 -1.37
C SER A 580 -2.22 -26.07 -1.00
N ARG A 581 -2.54 -26.24 0.29
CA ARG A 581 -2.99 -27.50 0.88
C ARG A 581 -4.35 -27.95 0.33
N SER A 582 -5.26 -27.01 0.09
CA SER A 582 -6.62 -27.31 -0.36
C SER A 582 -7.10 -26.31 -1.41
N SER A 583 -8.14 -26.67 -2.16
CA SER A 583 -8.73 -25.80 -3.15
C SER A 583 -9.51 -24.62 -2.57
N SER A 584 -9.88 -24.70 -1.29
CA SER A 584 -10.68 -23.69 -0.59
C SER A 584 -9.87 -22.74 0.28
N THR A 585 -8.55 -22.95 0.41
CA THR A 585 -7.70 -22.15 1.31
C THR A 585 -6.55 -21.57 0.52
N ALA A 586 -6.47 -20.25 0.43
CA ALA A 586 -5.30 -19.59 -0.15
C ALA A 586 -4.07 -19.76 0.78
N PRO A 587 -2.86 -19.92 0.23
CA PRO A 587 -1.66 -19.94 1.04
C PRO A 587 -1.40 -18.56 1.67
N ILE A 588 -0.70 -18.53 2.81
CA ILE A 588 -0.06 -17.29 3.26
C ILE A 588 1.04 -16.94 2.23
N THR A 589 1.12 -15.67 1.85
CA THR A 589 2.03 -15.14 0.83
C THR A 589 2.72 -13.88 1.34
N VAL A 590 3.89 -13.62 0.80
CA VAL A 590 4.67 -12.40 1.06
C VAL A 590 5.05 -11.80 -0.29
N GLU A 591 4.72 -10.54 -0.50
CA GLU A 591 5.34 -9.73 -1.54
C GLU A 591 6.43 -8.87 -0.90
N CYS A 592 7.56 -8.69 -1.58
CA CYS A 592 8.70 -7.90 -1.09
C CYS A 592 9.09 -6.93 -2.21
N SER A 593 9.23 -5.64 -1.91
CA SER A 593 9.53 -4.64 -2.96
C SER A 593 10.09 -3.32 -2.42
N VAL A 594 10.63 -2.54 -3.36
CA VAL A 594 10.95 -1.11 -3.19
C VAL A 594 10.00 -0.31 -4.09
N PRO A 595 8.91 0.27 -3.56
CA PRO A 595 7.87 0.89 -4.39
C PRO A 595 8.34 2.07 -5.23
N SER A 596 9.41 2.75 -4.82
CA SER A 596 9.97 3.90 -5.53
C SER A 596 10.63 3.56 -6.88
N GLY A 597 10.69 2.28 -7.26
CA GLY A 597 11.30 1.80 -8.50
C GLY A 597 12.70 1.20 -8.28
N THR A 598 13.34 0.77 -9.38
CA THR A 598 14.64 0.08 -9.33
C THR A 598 15.83 1.03 -9.38
N VAL A 599 15.63 2.34 -9.53
CA VAL A 599 16.71 3.35 -9.60
C VAL A 599 16.45 4.52 -8.66
N VAL A 600 17.42 4.79 -7.80
CA VAL A 600 17.49 5.93 -6.88
C VAL A 600 18.53 6.90 -7.43
N VAL A 601 18.07 7.92 -8.15
CA VAL A 601 18.94 8.92 -8.79
C VAL A 601 19.72 9.73 -7.75
N ASP A 602 19.02 10.17 -6.69
CA ASP A 602 19.63 10.93 -5.59
C ASP A 602 19.02 10.49 -4.26
N ALA A 603 19.80 9.77 -3.46
CA ALA A 603 19.36 9.28 -2.17
C ALA A 603 18.95 10.45 -1.25
N ALA A 604 19.61 11.61 -1.34
CA ALA A 604 19.29 12.75 -0.47
C ALA A 604 17.89 13.35 -0.71
N ILE A 605 17.25 13.06 -1.84
CA ILE A 605 15.94 13.60 -2.22
C ILE A 605 14.89 12.47 -2.37
N ALA A 606 15.34 11.24 -2.57
CA ALA A 606 14.50 10.05 -2.72
C ALA A 606 14.88 9.00 -1.66
N PRO A 607 14.32 9.10 -0.43
CA PRO A 607 14.54 8.07 0.59
C PRO A 607 13.97 6.74 0.12
N VAL A 608 14.69 5.65 0.40
CA VAL A 608 14.31 4.30 -0.02
C VAL A 608 13.35 3.69 0.99
N ARG A 609 12.16 3.31 0.55
CA ARG A 609 11.16 2.61 1.36
C ARG A 609 11.18 1.12 1.07
N LEU A 610 11.38 0.30 2.09
CA LEU A 610 11.28 -1.16 2.01
C LEU A 610 9.87 -1.58 2.41
N VAL A 611 9.27 -2.50 1.66
CA VAL A 611 7.90 -2.96 1.90
C VAL A 611 7.80 -4.48 1.79
N ALA A 612 7.07 -5.06 2.74
CA ALA A 612 6.56 -6.42 2.65
C ALA A 612 5.04 -6.45 2.85
N VAL A 613 4.31 -7.09 1.95
CA VAL A 613 2.84 -7.29 2.06
C VAL A 613 2.61 -8.74 2.48
N VAL A 614 2.01 -8.96 3.65
CA VAL A 614 1.77 -10.30 4.22
C VAL A 614 0.27 -10.59 4.27
N GLN A 615 -0.17 -11.57 3.48
CA GLN A 615 -1.58 -11.88 3.31
C GLN A 615 -1.85 -13.38 3.12
N GLN A 616 -3.02 -13.84 3.55
CA GLN A 616 -3.58 -15.15 3.19
C GLN A 616 -4.73 -14.92 2.22
N GLY A 617 -4.49 -15.14 0.93
CA GLY A 617 -5.43 -14.73 -0.11
C GLY A 617 -5.71 -13.24 -0.01
N ARG A 618 -6.90 -12.85 0.47
CA ARG A 618 -7.36 -11.46 0.61
C ARG A 618 -7.33 -10.95 2.05
N ASN A 619 -7.05 -11.84 3.00
CA ASN A 619 -7.00 -11.51 4.40
C ASN A 619 -5.59 -11.06 4.76
N ARG A 620 -5.48 -9.98 5.52
CA ARG A 620 -4.18 -9.50 6.02
C ARG A 620 -3.71 -10.37 7.17
N VAL A 621 -2.39 -10.55 7.26
CA VAL A 621 -1.76 -11.25 8.38
C VAL A 621 -1.11 -10.20 9.26
N ILE A 622 -1.55 -10.11 10.51
CA ILE A 622 -1.12 -9.10 11.49
C ILE A 622 -0.30 -9.78 12.58
N GLY A 623 0.74 -9.10 13.04
CA GLY A 623 1.63 -9.55 14.11
C GLY A 623 2.82 -10.45 13.76
N PRO A 624 3.08 -10.92 12.52
CA PRO A 624 4.30 -11.66 12.24
C PRO A 624 5.54 -10.79 12.40
N ASN A 625 6.68 -11.45 12.62
CA ASN A 625 7.98 -10.83 12.54
C ASN A 625 8.38 -10.74 11.07
N VAL A 626 8.68 -9.53 10.60
CA VAL A 626 9.02 -9.25 9.20
C VAL A 626 10.38 -8.57 9.12
N GLN A 627 11.34 -9.24 8.49
CA GLN A 627 12.71 -8.74 8.37
C GLN A 627 13.12 -8.61 6.90
N ALA A 628 13.66 -7.46 6.54
CA ALA A 628 14.29 -7.20 5.25
C ALA A 628 15.80 -7.35 5.35
N TYR A 629 16.36 -8.25 4.55
CA TYR A 629 17.79 -8.44 4.35
C TYR A 629 18.21 -7.62 3.14
N VAL A 630 19.03 -6.60 3.38
CA VAL A 630 19.57 -5.73 2.33
C VAL A 630 21.05 -6.02 2.17
N GLU A 631 21.44 -6.61 1.04
CA GLU A 631 22.86 -6.73 0.65
C GLU A 631 23.30 -5.45 -0.07
N ARG A 632 24.35 -4.82 0.45
CA ARG A 632 24.89 -3.57 -0.04
C ARG A 632 25.90 -3.76 -1.18
N PRO A 633 26.24 -2.68 -1.91
CA PRO A 633 27.35 -2.67 -2.86
C PRO A 633 28.73 -2.93 -2.24
N ASP A 634 28.90 -3.15 -0.95
CA ASP A 634 30.16 -3.60 -0.35
C ASP A 634 30.06 -5.04 0.19
N THR A 635 28.99 -5.76 -0.16
CA THR A 635 28.63 -7.11 0.30
C THR A 635 28.24 -7.21 1.78
N ALA A 636 28.15 -6.08 2.49
CA ALA A 636 27.60 -6.08 3.84
C ALA A 636 26.09 -6.34 3.79
N ILE A 637 25.62 -7.26 4.62
CA ILE A 637 24.19 -7.55 4.78
C ILE A 637 23.69 -6.80 6.02
N GLN A 638 22.60 -6.07 5.86
CA GLN A 638 21.87 -5.43 6.96
C GLN A 638 20.50 -6.06 7.10
N VAL A 639 20.07 -6.23 8.35
CA VAL A 639 18.75 -6.76 8.68
C VAL A 639 17.93 -5.63 9.27
N ILE A 640 16.78 -5.35 8.65
CA ILE A 640 15.91 -4.25 8.98
C ILE A 640 14.53 -4.81 9.34
N ASP A 641 14.07 -4.54 10.56
CA ASP A 641 12.72 -4.92 10.97
C ASP A 641 11.70 -3.98 10.31
N LEU A 642 10.76 -4.56 9.57
CA LEU A 642 9.64 -3.83 8.96
C LEU A 642 8.44 -3.88 9.90
N VAL A 643 7.73 -2.76 10.04
CA VAL A 643 6.63 -2.62 11.00
C VAL A 643 5.35 -2.12 10.34
N ASP A 644 4.21 -2.48 10.92
CA ASP A 644 2.86 -2.08 10.50
C ASP A 644 2.23 -1.25 11.63
N THR A 645 2.50 0.06 11.62
CA THR A 645 2.23 1.00 12.73
C THR A 645 1.33 2.18 12.33
N GLY A 646 1.14 2.40 11.04
CA GLY A 646 0.42 3.53 10.45
C GLY A 646 1.19 4.85 10.41
N VAL A 647 2.49 4.86 10.69
CA VAL A 647 3.32 6.08 10.69
C VAL A 647 4.68 5.88 10.00
N GLY A 648 5.30 6.99 9.59
CA GLY A 648 6.64 6.97 8.99
C GLY A 648 6.63 6.42 7.57
N ALA A 649 7.38 5.35 7.32
CA ALA A 649 7.26 4.62 6.06
C ALA A 649 5.87 3.99 5.91
N ASP A 650 5.21 3.62 7.01
CA ASP A 650 3.88 3.07 6.95
C ASP A 650 2.81 4.18 7.05
N THR A 651 1.67 4.01 6.38
CA THR A 651 0.61 5.02 6.31
C THR A 651 -0.73 4.54 6.85
N SER A 652 -0.89 3.23 7.08
CA SER A 652 -2.12 2.63 7.57
C SER A 652 -1.81 1.50 8.55
N LYS A 653 -2.28 1.63 9.78
CA LYS A 653 -2.00 0.66 10.85
C LYS A 653 -2.80 -0.64 10.66
N SER A 654 -2.15 -1.75 10.94
CA SER A 654 -2.73 -3.11 10.99
C SER A 654 -3.44 -3.48 9.69
N ASP A 655 -2.84 -3.16 8.54
CA ASP A 655 -3.35 -3.47 7.22
C ASP A 655 -2.62 -4.65 6.54
N GLY A 656 -1.58 -5.21 7.18
CA GLY A 656 -0.77 -6.31 6.66
C GLY A 656 0.41 -5.85 5.79
N ILE A 657 0.66 -4.54 5.73
CA ILE A 657 1.75 -3.92 4.97
C ILE A 657 2.81 -3.46 5.97
N TYR A 658 3.94 -4.14 5.95
CA TYR A 658 5.07 -3.88 6.82
C TYR A 658 6.08 -3.03 6.07
N SER A 659 6.51 -1.91 6.64
CA SER A 659 7.47 -1.03 5.94
C SER A 659 8.39 -0.26 6.87
N ARG A 660 9.50 0.22 6.29
CA ARG A 660 10.50 1.07 6.96
C ARG A 660 11.37 1.80 5.93
N TYR A 661 11.91 2.98 6.26
CA TYR A 661 12.92 3.63 5.43
C TYR A 661 14.31 3.01 5.63
N TYR A 662 15.00 2.77 4.51
CA TYR A 662 16.39 2.35 4.47
C TYR A 662 17.31 3.56 4.29
N ILE A 663 18.19 3.79 5.27
CA ILE A 663 19.01 5.01 5.34
C ILE A 663 20.50 4.78 5.06
N ASP A 664 21.00 3.54 5.04
CA ASP A 664 22.41 3.25 4.77
C ASP A 664 22.72 3.20 3.26
N LEU A 665 22.52 4.34 2.63
CA LEU A 665 22.70 4.56 1.19
C LEU A 665 24.04 5.26 0.91
N SER A 666 25.09 4.87 1.65
CA SER A 666 26.42 5.50 1.59
C SER A 666 27.29 5.01 0.43
N ASN A 667 26.84 4.00 -0.33
CA ASN A 667 27.54 3.49 -1.51
C ASN A 667 26.69 3.67 -2.77
N ALA A 668 27.35 4.09 -3.86
CA ALA A 668 26.76 3.95 -5.18
C ALA A 668 26.78 2.48 -5.61
N GLY A 669 25.79 2.07 -6.38
CA GLY A 669 25.70 0.71 -6.95
C GLY A 669 24.41 -0.03 -6.59
N ARG A 670 24.43 -1.34 -6.81
CA ARG A 670 23.29 -2.24 -6.70
C ARG A 670 23.13 -2.80 -5.28
N TYR A 671 21.91 -2.72 -4.77
CA TYR A 671 21.47 -3.26 -3.50
C TYR A 671 20.45 -4.38 -3.76
N THR A 672 20.57 -5.51 -3.06
CA THR A 672 19.64 -6.65 -3.20
C THR A 672 18.76 -6.76 -1.96
N LEU A 673 17.46 -7.02 -2.15
CA LEU A 673 16.46 -7.10 -1.09
C LEU A 673 15.84 -8.50 -1.01
N VAL A 674 15.76 -9.07 0.19
CA VAL A 674 14.99 -10.28 0.50
C VAL A 674 14.18 -10.05 1.77
N CYS A 675 12.90 -10.40 1.76
CA CYS A 675 12.04 -10.36 2.94
C CYS A 675 11.86 -11.77 3.50
N VAL A 676 12.03 -11.92 4.82
CA VAL A 676 11.76 -13.14 5.57
C VAL A 676 10.68 -12.84 6.59
N VAL A 677 9.69 -13.72 6.66
CA VAL A 677 8.54 -13.59 7.56
C VAL A 677 8.39 -14.85 8.38
N ASN A 678 8.31 -14.69 9.70
CA ASN A 678 8.07 -15.77 10.64
C ASN A 678 6.89 -15.39 11.53
N SER A 679 6.04 -16.36 11.83
CA SER A 679 4.99 -16.21 12.83
C SER A 679 5.56 -15.90 14.23
N THR A 680 4.75 -15.22 15.02
CA THR A 680 4.92 -14.95 16.45
C THR A 680 3.68 -15.43 17.20
N GLU A 681 3.72 -15.48 18.53
CA GLU A 681 2.55 -15.79 19.35
C GLU A 681 1.38 -14.80 19.16
N SER A 682 1.66 -13.58 18.71
CA SER A 682 0.66 -12.55 18.42
C SER A 682 0.19 -12.56 16.97
N SER A 683 0.71 -13.45 16.13
CA SER A 683 0.34 -13.47 14.71
C SER A 683 -1.05 -14.05 14.50
N TYR A 684 -1.86 -13.39 13.67
CA TYR A 684 -3.19 -13.86 13.30
C TYR A 684 -3.58 -13.40 11.90
N ILE A 685 -4.53 -14.12 11.31
CA ILE A 685 -5.19 -13.73 10.07
C ILE A 685 -6.40 -12.91 10.47
N ASP A 686 -6.46 -11.69 9.98
CA ASP A 686 -7.64 -10.88 10.17
C ASP A 686 -8.64 -11.28 9.09
N ASP A 687 -9.63 -12.10 9.46
CA ASP A 687 -10.69 -12.66 8.63
C ASP A 687 -12.10 -12.20 9.06
N GLY A 688 -12.16 -11.25 10.00
CA GLY A 688 -13.41 -10.70 10.53
C GLY A 688 -14.01 -11.46 11.71
N MET A 689 -13.43 -12.60 12.09
CA MET A 689 -13.70 -13.19 13.40
C MET A 689 -12.92 -12.38 14.46
N GLY A 690 -13.64 -11.68 15.34
CA GLY A 690 -13.02 -10.76 16.30
C GLY A 690 -11.90 -11.41 17.15
N GLN A 691 -11.03 -10.60 17.77
CA GLN A 691 -9.83 -11.03 18.52
C GLN A 691 -10.02 -12.19 19.53
N LEU A 692 -11.25 -12.50 19.94
CA LEU A 692 -11.62 -13.57 20.88
C LEU A 692 -11.90 -14.93 20.21
N GLN A 693 -12.11 -14.98 18.88
CA GLN A 693 -12.23 -16.20 18.08
C GLN A 693 -10.99 -16.34 17.17
N ARG A 694 -9.79 -16.27 17.76
CA ARG A 694 -8.56 -16.53 17.01
C ARG A 694 -8.62 -17.92 16.42
N THR A 695 -8.64 -18.03 15.10
CA THR A 695 -8.14 -19.24 14.44
C THR A 695 -6.67 -19.31 14.80
N THR A 696 -6.25 -20.28 15.61
CA THR A 696 -4.82 -20.49 15.89
C THR A 696 -4.13 -20.74 14.56
N MET A 697 -3.44 -19.73 14.04
CA MET A 697 -2.78 -19.77 12.73
C MET A 697 -1.65 -20.80 12.69
N GLY A 698 -1.18 -21.26 13.86
CA GLY A 698 0.02 -22.09 13.95
C GLY A 698 1.26 -21.33 13.48
N ASP A 699 2.39 -22.00 13.55
CA ASP A 699 3.64 -21.41 13.07
C ASP A 699 3.67 -21.40 11.54
N PHE A 700 4.30 -20.39 10.93
CA PHE A 700 4.56 -20.35 9.49
C PHE A 700 5.84 -19.57 9.17
N ASP A 701 6.50 -19.97 8.07
CA ASP A 701 7.67 -19.30 7.51
C ASP A 701 7.42 -18.94 6.03
N ARG A 702 7.82 -17.74 5.62
CA ARG A 702 7.80 -17.31 4.21
C ARG A 702 9.07 -16.54 3.86
N VAL A 703 9.53 -16.71 2.63
CA VAL A 703 10.66 -15.98 2.07
C VAL A 703 10.26 -15.46 0.69
N GLN A 704 10.63 -14.21 0.39
CA GLN A 704 10.41 -13.63 -0.93
C GLN A 704 11.56 -12.69 -1.32
N SER A 705 12.07 -12.84 -2.54
CA SER A 705 13.02 -11.88 -3.12
C SER A 705 12.30 -10.60 -3.54
N GLY A 706 12.84 -9.46 -3.12
CA GLY A 706 12.42 -8.13 -3.54
C GLY A 706 13.16 -7.58 -4.77
N GLY A 707 14.08 -8.37 -5.34
CA GLY A 707 14.92 -7.98 -6.47
C GLY A 707 16.02 -7.00 -6.07
N THR A 708 16.39 -6.12 -7.00
CA THR A 708 17.49 -5.17 -6.84
C THR A 708 17.06 -3.75 -7.14
N PHE A 709 17.60 -2.79 -6.38
CA PHE A 709 17.59 -1.36 -6.72
C PHE A 709 19.00 -0.79 -6.80
N ARG A 710 19.21 0.24 -7.62
CA ARG A 710 20.51 0.88 -7.86
C ARG A 710 20.52 2.32 -7.34
N VAL A 711 21.58 2.71 -6.63
CA VAL A 711 21.81 4.07 -6.15
C VAL A 711 22.87 4.75 -7.01
N GLU A 712 22.54 5.89 -7.61
CA GLU A 712 23.46 6.68 -8.43
C GLU A 712 24.26 7.68 -7.60
N LYS A 713 23.55 8.57 -6.91
CA LYS A 713 24.17 9.53 -5.98
C LYS A 713 23.91 9.06 -4.54
N PRO A 714 24.92 8.48 -3.89
CA PRO A 714 24.80 8.04 -2.50
C PRO A 714 24.77 9.23 -1.55
N LEU A 715 24.36 8.97 -0.31
CA LEU A 715 24.40 9.94 0.77
C LEU A 715 25.84 10.32 1.12
N THR A 716 26.08 11.61 1.33
CA THR A 716 27.35 12.08 1.88
C THR A 716 27.36 11.88 3.40
N PRO A 717 28.53 11.72 4.05
CA PRO A 717 28.61 11.59 5.51
C PRO A 717 28.02 12.80 6.27
N SER A 718 27.96 13.96 5.63
CA SER A 718 27.41 15.20 6.17
C SER A 718 25.91 15.37 5.94
N TYR A 719 25.29 14.54 5.11
CA TYR A 719 23.84 14.54 4.94
C TYR A 719 23.18 13.81 6.12
N SER A 720 21.99 14.26 6.50
CA SER A 720 21.15 13.56 7.47
C SER A 720 19.70 13.88 7.16
N TYR A 721 18.85 12.85 7.12
CA TYR A 721 17.43 13.06 6.91
C TYR A 721 16.81 13.71 8.16
N PRO A 722 15.82 14.60 7.99
CA PRO A 722 14.98 14.98 9.12
C PRO A 722 14.23 13.76 9.67
N PRO A 723 13.80 13.78 10.94
CA PRO A 723 12.82 12.83 11.45
C PRO A 723 11.56 12.80 10.59
N SER A 724 10.89 11.65 10.54
CA SER A 724 9.60 11.52 9.86
C SER A 724 8.57 12.46 10.50
N ARG A 725 7.67 12.98 9.67
CA ARG A 725 6.53 13.77 10.14
C ARG A 725 5.63 12.89 11.01
N VAL A 726 5.17 13.45 12.14
CA VAL A 726 4.17 12.79 13.00
C VAL A 726 2.77 13.06 12.43
N THR A 727 2.08 12.01 12.00
CA THR A 727 0.77 12.11 11.33
C THR A 727 -0.40 11.69 12.21
N ASP A 728 -0.12 11.15 13.39
CA ASP A 728 -1.10 10.54 14.30
C ASP A 728 -1.22 11.26 15.65
N LEU A 729 -0.80 12.54 15.74
CA LEU A 729 -0.98 13.34 16.95
C LEU A 729 -2.47 13.42 17.28
N LYS A 730 -2.85 13.04 18.50
CA LYS A 730 -4.24 13.09 18.98
C LYS A 730 -4.33 13.51 20.44
N VAL A 731 -5.49 14.05 20.82
CA VAL A 731 -5.83 14.35 22.22
C VAL A 731 -6.54 13.13 22.80
N VAL A 732 -6.01 12.59 23.89
CA VAL A 732 -6.55 11.39 24.56
C VAL A 732 -7.19 11.68 25.90
N ALA A 733 -6.94 12.85 26.49
CA ALA A 733 -7.66 13.31 27.67
C ALA A 733 -7.62 14.84 27.79
N THR A 734 -8.58 15.40 28.52
CA THR A 734 -8.72 16.81 28.87
C THR A 734 -9.24 16.89 30.30
N GLU A 735 -8.62 17.72 31.13
CA GLU A 735 -9.04 17.92 32.51
C GLU A 735 -9.41 19.39 32.71
N VAL A 736 -10.68 19.64 32.97
CA VAL A 736 -11.23 20.99 33.12
C VAL A 736 -10.68 21.66 34.39
N ASP A 737 -10.62 20.93 35.51
CA ASP A 737 -10.23 21.47 36.82
C ASP A 737 -8.75 21.91 36.86
N SER A 738 -7.86 21.11 36.25
CA SER A 738 -6.43 21.40 36.15
C SER A 738 -6.07 22.25 34.94
N THR A 739 -7.05 22.54 34.07
CA THR A 739 -6.87 23.26 32.80
C THR A 739 -5.80 22.59 31.93
N SER A 740 -5.86 21.27 31.80
CA SER A 740 -4.81 20.47 31.15
C SER A 740 -5.35 19.56 30.05
N LEU A 741 -4.43 19.10 29.19
CA LEU A 741 -4.71 18.14 28.13
C LEU A 741 -3.64 17.06 28.11
N THR A 742 -4.00 15.86 27.65
CA THR A 742 -3.06 14.79 27.37
C THR A 742 -3.05 14.49 25.88
N ILE A 743 -1.87 14.59 25.27
CA ILE A 743 -1.64 14.25 23.87
C ILE A 743 -0.87 12.94 23.74
N GLU A 744 -1.13 12.24 22.65
CA GLU A 744 -0.48 10.98 22.27
C GLU A 744 -0.08 11.03 20.79
N TRP A 745 1.07 10.46 20.47
CA TRP A 745 1.57 10.27 19.10
C TRP A 745 2.52 9.07 19.03
N THR A 746 2.89 8.67 17.82
CA THR A 746 3.98 7.70 17.62
C THR A 746 5.30 8.43 17.44
N ALA A 747 6.31 8.08 18.23
CA ALA A 747 7.63 8.71 18.21
C ALA A 747 8.29 8.53 16.82
N PRO A 748 8.80 9.61 16.19
CA PRO A 748 9.58 9.51 14.96
C PRO A 748 11.05 9.13 15.27
N GLY A 749 11.80 8.80 14.23
CA GLY A 749 13.22 8.47 14.35
C GLY A 749 14.14 9.68 14.49
N GLN A 750 15.43 9.40 14.64
CA GLN A 750 16.48 10.41 14.44
C GLN A 750 16.56 10.82 12.96
N GLU A 751 16.44 9.84 12.07
CA GLU A 751 16.45 10.04 10.62
C GLU A 751 15.29 9.25 10.06
N LEU A 752 14.30 9.95 9.50
CA LEU A 752 13.01 9.36 9.10
C LEU A 752 12.39 8.57 10.26
N ASP A 753 12.20 7.27 10.10
CA ASP A 753 11.64 6.35 11.10
C ASP A 753 12.72 5.45 11.75
N ASN A 754 14.00 5.87 11.74
CA ASN A 754 15.12 5.12 12.31
C ASN A 754 15.75 5.83 13.53
N GLY A 755 15.99 5.08 14.61
CA GLY A 755 16.63 5.59 15.83
C GLY A 755 15.70 6.42 16.73
N THR A 756 16.26 7.35 17.50
CA THR A 756 15.54 8.18 18.47
C THR A 756 15.75 9.66 18.15
N ALA A 757 14.68 10.45 18.02
CA ALA A 757 14.80 11.89 17.84
C ALA A 757 15.50 12.55 19.03
N THR A 758 16.06 13.74 18.84
CA THR A 758 16.81 14.46 19.88
C THR A 758 15.89 15.28 20.79
N GLU A 759 14.92 15.98 20.21
CA GLU A 759 14.00 16.85 20.97
C GLU A 759 12.66 16.99 20.24
N TYR A 760 11.59 17.27 20.99
CA TYR A 760 10.33 17.77 20.45
C TYR A 760 10.14 19.25 20.69
N GLN A 761 9.62 19.93 19.66
CA GLN A 761 9.08 21.27 19.77
C GLN A 761 7.56 21.19 19.66
N ILE A 762 6.88 21.22 20.81
CA ILE A 762 5.41 21.18 20.90
C ILE A 762 4.91 22.59 21.13
N LYS A 763 4.05 23.09 20.25
CA LYS A 763 3.51 24.46 20.31
C LYS A 763 2.00 24.47 20.29
N TYR A 764 1.41 25.51 20.88
CA TYR A 764 -0.01 25.79 20.82
C TYR A 764 -0.32 27.25 20.50
N PHE A 765 -1.49 27.50 19.91
CA PHE A 765 -2.04 28.84 19.67
C PHE A 765 -3.55 28.81 19.40
N ASP A 766 -4.22 29.96 19.32
CA ASP A 766 -5.66 30.08 19.01
C ASP A 766 -5.95 30.32 17.50
N VAL A 767 -4.90 30.44 16.68
CA VAL A 767 -4.98 30.56 15.21
C VAL A 767 -4.24 29.38 14.54
N PHE A 768 -4.98 28.57 13.78
CA PHE A 768 -4.48 27.38 13.10
C PHE A 768 -3.24 27.63 12.23
N ASP A 769 -3.27 28.67 11.38
CA ASP A 769 -2.20 28.96 10.42
C ASP A 769 -0.84 29.26 11.08
N ASN A 770 -0.81 29.63 12.36
CA ASN A 770 0.42 29.91 13.10
C ASN A 770 1.18 28.64 13.51
N LEU A 771 0.56 27.47 13.36
CA LEU A 771 1.15 26.15 13.63
C LEU A 771 1.53 25.38 12.36
N LEU A 772 1.37 25.99 11.18
CA LEU A 772 1.84 25.44 9.91
C LEU A 772 3.35 25.66 9.74
N ASP A 773 4.00 24.85 8.89
CA ASP A 773 5.46 24.81 8.71
C ASP A 773 6.10 26.20 8.50
N ASN A 774 5.47 27.03 7.65
CA ASN A 774 5.95 28.37 7.32
C ASN A 774 5.97 29.35 8.51
N ASN A 775 5.15 29.10 9.54
CA ASN A 775 4.96 29.98 10.69
C ASN A 775 5.46 29.38 12.01
N PHE A 776 5.84 28.10 12.04
CA PHE A 776 6.19 27.41 13.29
C PHE A 776 7.41 27.96 14.00
N ASN A 777 8.33 28.59 13.25
CA ASN A 777 9.50 29.27 13.80
C ASN A 777 9.21 30.70 14.29
N SER A 778 8.01 31.24 14.04
CA SER A 778 7.64 32.57 14.51
C SER A 778 7.37 32.58 16.02
N ASP A 779 7.45 33.77 16.61
CA ASP A 779 7.07 34.02 18.01
C ASP A 779 5.54 34.10 18.20
N LEU A 780 4.75 33.77 17.16
CA LEU A 780 3.30 33.83 17.20
C LEU A 780 2.69 32.70 18.03
N SER A 781 3.32 31.52 18.08
CA SER A 781 2.84 30.36 18.83
C SER A 781 3.67 30.13 20.09
N VAL A 782 3.04 29.56 21.12
CA VAL A 782 3.66 29.34 22.43
C VAL A 782 4.22 27.93 22.50
N GLN A 783 5.50 27.80 22.85
CA GLN A 783 6.19 26.53 23.05
C GLN A 783 5.92 26.00 24.47
N PHE A 784 5.52 24.74 24.58
CA PHE A 784 5.50 24.03 25.87
C PHE A 784 6.93 23.75 26.33
N GLY A 785 7.21 24.08 27.59
CA GLY A 785 8.45 23.76 28.28
C GLY A 785 8.27 22.65 29.31
N GLN A 786 9.38 22.22 29.92
CA GLN A 786 9.36 21.23 31.01
C GLN A 786 8.51 21.66 32.22
N GLY A 787 8.34 22.97 32.43
CA GLY A 787 7.48 23.50 33.50
C GLY A 787 5.98 23.34 33.24
N ASP A 788 5.58 23.04 32.00
CA ASP A 788 4.18 22.84 31.63
C ASP A 788 3.76 21.36 31.69
N VAL A 789 4.71 20.45 31.90
CA VAL A 789 4.48 19.00 31.97
C VAL A 789 3.90 18.64 33.35
N LEU A 790 2.70 18.03 33.33
CA LEU A 790 2.03 17.53 34.53
C LEU A 790 2.28 16.04 34.75
N ASP A 791 2.35 15.27 33.66
CA ASP A 791 2.62 13.83 33.66
C ASP A 791 3.24 13.41 32.31
N GLY A 792 4.06 12.35 32.32
CA GLY A 792 4.81 11.89 31.15
C GLY A 792 6.14 12.63 30.93
N SER A 793 6.66 12.59 29.70
CA SER A 793 7.97 13.17 29.34
C SER A 793 8.00 13.70 27.91
N LEU A 794 8.70 14.84 27.73
CA LEU A 794 9.05 15.41 26.43
C LEU A 794 10.33 14.80 25.82
N GLN A 795 10.97 13.84 26.49
CA GLN A 795 12.13 13.14 25.93
C GLN A 795 11.66 12.18 24.84
N PRO A 796 12.18 12.25 23.60
CA PRO A 796 11.79 11.33 22.55
C PRO A 796 12.07 9.87 22.90
N LEU A 797 11.09 9.02 22.63
CA LEU A 797 11.24 7.57 22.68
C LEU A 797 11.82 7.03 21.36
N GLU A 798 12.21 5.76 21.36
CA GLU A 798 12.61 5.06 20.14
C GLU A 798 11.49 5.07 19.10
N SER A 799 11.85 5.25 17.82
CA SER A 799 10.92 5.28 16.70
C SER A 799 9.91 4.14 16.75
N GLY A 800 8.64 4.45 16.48
CA GLY A 800 7.54 3.48 16.53
C GLY A 800 6.92 3.30 17.94
N SER A 801 7.56 3.81 18.99
CA SER A 801 6.99 3.78 20.34
C SER A 801 5.84 4.78 20.49
N LYS A 802 4.77 4.39 21.18
CA LYS A 802 3.72 5.33 21.59
C LYS A 802 4.23 6.25 22.69
N GLN A 803 4.07 7.55 22.50
CA GLN A 803 4.48 8.58 23.43
C GLN A 803 3.29 9.42 23.87
N ARG A 804 3.21 9.69 25.18
CA ARG A 804 2.12 10.40 25.82
C ARG A 804 2.65 11.44 26.81
N VAL A 805 2.06 12.63 26.82
CA VAL A 805 2.40 13.70 27.78
C VAL A 805 1.16 14.52 28.14
N SER A 806 1.01 14.85 29.41
CA SER A 806 -0.01 15.75 29.94
C SER A 806 0.56 17.14 30.16
N LEU A 807 -0.09 18.16 29.58
CA LEU A 807 0.39 19.54 29.48
C LEU A 807 -0.65 20.52 30.04
N ALA A 808 -0.18 21.51 30.82
CA ALA A 808 -1.00 22.59 31.32
C ALA A 808 -1.24 23.67 30.25
N LEU A 809 -2.50 24.08 30.05
CA LEU A 809 -2.87 25.19 29.17
C LEU A 809 -2.98 26.52 29.96
N PRO A 810 -2.80 27.68 29.30
CA PRO A 810 -2.95 28.96 29.97
C PRO A 810 -4.40 29.19 30.38
N LYS A 811 -4.60 29.70 31.60
CA LYS A 811 -5.93 30.01 32.17
C LYS A 811 -6.68 31.17 31.50
N LYS A 812 -6.17 31.71 30.38
CA LYS A 812 -6.33 33.13 30.05
C LYS A 812 -7.53 33.53 29.18
N SER A 813 -8.40 32.60 28.79
CA SER A 813 -9.65 32.97 28.13
C SER A 813 -10.62 31.79 28.10
N GLU A 814 -11.73 31.92 28.83
CA GLU A 814 -12.85 30.99 28.75
C GLU A 814 -13.32 30.87 27.29
N ASN A 815 -13.73 29.67 26.88
CA ASN A 815 -14.38 29.41 25.58
C ASN A 815 -13.48 29.55 24.33
N VAL A 816 -12.15 29.53 24.45
CA VAL A 816 -11.21 29.55 23.32
C VAL A 816 -10.82 28.13 22.88
N THR A 817 -10.77 27.91 21.56
CA THR A 817 -10.22 26.69 20.96
C THR A 817 -8.73 26.88 20.76
N TYR A 818 -7.92 26.04 21.40
CA TYR A 818 -6.48 25.97 21.17
C TYR A 818 -6.17 24.89 20.14
N PHE A 819 -5.27 25.22 19.23
CA PHE A 819 -4.64 24.28 18.32
C PHE A 819 -3.28 23.88 18.88
N ILE A 820 -2.88 22.63 18.67
CA ILE A 820 -1.58 22.08 19.09
C ILE A 820 -0.94 21.35 17.91
N ALA A 821 0.36 21.55 17.72
CA ALA A 821 1.17 20.80 16.78
C ALA A 821 2.58 20.58 17.36
N LEU A 822 3.29 19.57 16.85
CA LEU A 822 4.66 19.29 17.24
C LEU A 822 5.56 19.04 16.04
N ARG A 823 6.87 19.16 16.23
CA ARG A 823 7.87 18.61 15.31
C ARG A 823 9.04 18.04 16.10
N ALA A 824 9.76 17.11 15.49
CA ALA A 824 10.95 16.50 16.08
C ALA A 824 12.23 17.04 15.42
N THR A 825 13.32 17.07 16.17
CA THR A 825 14.65 17.43 15.64
C THR A 825 15.62 16.27 15.77
N ASN A 826 16.55 16.17 14.83
CA ASN A 826 17.66 15.21 14.92
C ASN A 826 18.89 15.81 15.61
N ASN A 827 19.94 14.99 15.76
CA ASN A 827 21.18 15.37 16.44
C ASN A 827 22.02 16.41 15.68
N ARG A 828 21.60 16.79 14.46
CA ARG A 828 22.17 17.88 13.65
C ARG A 828 21.27 19.12 13.62
N ASN A 829 20.26 19.18 14.49
CA ASN A 829 19.27 20.25 14.57
C ASN A 829 18.45 20.44 13.27
N VAL A 830 18.31 19.39 12.46
CA VAL A 830 17.38 19.37 11.33
C VAL A 830 16.01 18.96 11.86
N ALA A 831 15.01 19.79 11.64
CA ALA A 831 13.65 19.55 12.08
C ALA A 831 12.85 18.77 11.03
N SER A 832 11.93 17.92 11.49
CA SER A 832 10.85 17.38 10.66
C SER A 832 9.90 18.49 10.23
N ASN A 833 9.07 18.19 9.22
CA ASN A 833 7.80 18.90 9.05
C ASN A 833 6.96 18.79 10.33
N ASN A 834 6.10 19.76 10.56
CA ASN A 834 5.16 19.79 11.66
C ASN A 834 4.16 18.64 11.55
N SER A 835 3.66 18.20 12.69
CA SER A 835 2.67 17.15 12.78
C SER A 835 1.35 17.53 12.09
N ASN A 836 0.39 16.60 12.06
CA ASN A 836 -1.00 17.01 11.98
C ASN A 836 -1.36 17.92 13.18
N VAL A 837 -2.33 18.82 13.00
CA VAL A 837 -2.75 19.78 14.02
C VAL A 837 -3.99 19.24 14.73
N VAL A 838 -4.02 19.30 16.05
CA VAL A 838 -5.18 18.91 16.87
C VAL A 838 -5.79 20.12 17.56
N SER A 839 -7.10 20.07 17.82
CA SER A 839 -7.85 21.15 18.46
C SER A 839 -8.43 20.71 19.80
N VAL A 840 -8.38 21.58 20.81
CA VAL A 840 -9.00 21.38 22.12
C VAL A 840 -9.70 22.64 22.59
N LYS A 841 -10.81 22.50 23.33
CA LYS A 841 -11.54 23.61 23.94
C LYS A 841 -11.89 23.23 25.37
N ILE A 842 -11.45 24.02 26.35
CA ILE A 842 -11.79 23.80 27.76
C ILE A 842 -13.03 24.64 28.09
N VAL A 843 -14.14 23.96 28.38
CA VAL A 843 -15.42 24.59 28.75
C VAL A 843 -15.70 24.32 30.21
N PHE A 844 -15.74 25.36 31.04
CA PHE A 844 -16.16 25.26 32.43
C PHE A 844 -17.70 25.16 32.46
N VAL A 845 -18.23 24.00 32.84
CA VAL A 845 -19.67 23.86 33.08
C VAL A 845 -19.95 24.50 34.44
N GLN A 846 -20.64 25.65 34.46
CA GLN A 846 -21.15 26.20 35.72
C GLN A 846 -22.12 25.18 36.31
N GLN A 847 -21.86 24.73 37.56
CA GLN A 847 -22.81 23.88 38.28
C GLN A 847 -24.16 24.60 38.34
N PRO A 848 -25.29 23.91 38.09
CA PRO A 848 -26.60 24.53 38.18
C PRO A 848 -26.76 25.16 39.56
N GLU A 849 -27.20 26.42 39.61
CA GLU A 849 -27.38 27.16 40.87
C GLU A 849 -28.17 26.30 41.85
N THR A 850 -27.54 25.98 42.99
CA THR A 850 -28.20 25.27 44.08
C THR A 850 -29.32 26.16 44.59
N GLN A 851 -30.57 25.76 44.33
CA GLN A 851 -31.73 26.48 44.87
C GLN A 851 -31.59 26.61 46.40
N PRO A 852 -31.86 27.80 46.98
CA PRO A 852 -31.81 27.98 48.42
C PRO A 852 -32.75 26.99 49.13
N PRO A 853 -32.39 26.50 50.32
CA PRO A 853 -33.19 25.51 51.02
C PRO A 853 -34.59 26.06 51.32
N THR A 854 -35.60 25.43 50.72
CA THR A 854 -37.01 25.71 51.00
C THR A 854 -37.28 25.49 52.50
N THR A 855 -37.64 26.55 53.21
CA THR A 855 -38.06 26.50 54.62
C THR A 855 -39.33 25.64 54.73
N ARG A 856 -39.19 24.43 55.30
CA ARG A 856 -40.33 23.57 55.63
C ARG A 856 -40.99 24.05 56.94
N PRO A 857 -42.32 24.20 57.01
CA PRO A 857 -43.01 24.57 58.24
C PRO A 857 -42.97 23.44 59.26
N THR A 858 -42.82 23.83 60.52
CA THR A 858 -42.82 23.02 61.73
C THR A 858 -44.06 22.14 61.82
N VAL A 859 -43.87 20.82 61.98
CA VAL A 859 -44.92 19.88 62.42
C VAL A 859 -44.52 19.33 63.79
N THR A 860 -45.44 19.51 64.74
CA THR A 860 -45.37 19.10 66.15
C THR A 860 -45.46 17.58 66.28
N PRO A 861 -44.75 16.94 67.24
CA PRO A 861 -44.59 15.49 67.27
C PRO A 861 -45.76 14.76 67.94
N ILE A 862 -46.12 13.59 67.41
CA ILE A 862 -46.89 12.55 68.11
C ILE A 862 -45.98 11.32 68.28
N MET A 863 -46.07 10.73 69.47
CA MET A 863 -45.07 9.91 70.14
C MET A 863 -45.28 8.40 69.91
N SER A 864 -44.17 7.65 69.76
CA SER A 864 -43.93 6.22 70.10
C SER A 864 -44.72 5.14 69.33
N SER A 865 -44.22 3.93 69.03
CA SER A 865 -43.23 3.08 69.73
C SER A 865 -42.68 1.95 68.82
N THR A 866 -41.36 1.73 68.90
CA THR A 866 -40.60 0.46 68.91
C THR A 866 -41.10 -0.77 68.13
N THR A 867 -40.26 -1.33 67.24
CA THR A 867 -39.39 -2.49 67.55
C THR A 867 -38.41 -2.83 66.43
N GLN A 868 -37.30 -3.43 66.86
CA GLN A 868 -36.07 -3.79 66.15
C GLN A 868 -36.25 -4.95 65.15
N LEU A 869 -35.40 -5.05 64.12
CA LEU A 869 -34.39 -6.13 64.05
C LEU A 869 -33.36 -5.91 62.92
N ASN A 870 -32.26 -6.65 63.09
CA ASN A 870 -30.92 -6.47 62.58
C ASN A 870 -30.67 -6.74 61.09
N SER A 871 -29.57 -6.14 60.66
CA SER A 871 -28.60 -6.52 59.63
C SER A 871 -28.41 -8.02 59.40
N SER A 872 -28.28 -8.42 58.14
CA SER A 872 -27.01 -8.96 57.59
C SER A 872 -27.09 -9.27 56.09
N THR A 873 -26.17 -8.64 55.36
CA THR A 873 -25.31 -9.15 54.28
C THR A 873 -25.81 -10.15 53.23
N SER A 874 -25.39 -9.80 52.00
CA SER A 874 -24.72 -10.64 50.99
C SER A 874 -25.54 -11.17 49.80
N THR A 875 -25.12 -10.65 48.65
CA THR A 875 -24.73 -11.36 47.42
C THR A 875 -25.77 -12.05 46.54
N TRP A 876 -25.66 -11.65 45.27
CA TRP A 876 -25.77 -12.45 44.06
C TRP A 876 -27.15 -12.63 43.42
N CYS A 877 -27.25 -12.03 42.22
CA CYS A 877 -28.13 -12.44 41.13
C CYS A 877 -27.97 -13.93 40.81
N PRO A 878 -29.01 -14.53 40.23
CA PRO A 878 -28.83 -14.98 38.86
C PRO A 878 -30.02 -14.72 37.93
N GLN A 879 -29.64 -14.37 36.69
CA GLN A 879 -30.14 -14.86 35.40
C GLN A 879 -31.61 -15.28 35.19
N THR A 880 -32.19 -14.66 34.15
CA THR A 880 -33.00 -15.20 33.04
C THR A 880 -34.11 -16.20 33.35
N THR A 881 -35.35 -15.91 32.94
CA THR A 881 -36.00 -16.52 31.73
C THR A 881 -37.41 -15.96 31.46
N THR A 882 -37.66 -15.66 30.19
CA THR A 882 -38.87 -15.90 29.36
C THR A 882 -40.26 -16.16 30.00
N ILE A 883 -41.32 -15.52 29.45
CA ILE A 883 -42.39 -16.09 28.59
C ILE A 883 -43.67 -15.22 28.65
N ALA A 884 -44.16 -14.87 27.45
CA ALA A 884 -45.53 -14.63 26.96
C ALA A 884 -46.62 -13.91 27.79
N GLY A 885 -47.20 -12.91 27.12
CA GLY A 885 -48.60 -12.99 26.65
C GLY A 885 -49.68 -12.36 27.53
N SER A 886 -50.33 -11.30 27.04
CA SER A 886 -51.77 -11.29 26.70
C SER A 886 -52.32 -9.88 26.46
N ASN A 887 -53.33 -9.86 25.59
CA ASN A 887 -54.07 -8.72 25.02
C ASN A 887 -54.90 -7.89 26.01
N SER A 888 -55.12 -6.63 25.66
CA SER A 888 -56.38 -5.85 25.60
C SER A 888 -56.03 -4.36 25.68
N GLY A 889 -56.62 -3.39 24.98
CA GLY A 889 -57.78 -3.29 24.13
C GLY A 889 -58.28 -1.84 24.22
N LEU A 890 -58.49 -1.19 23.07
CA LEU A 890 -59.41 -0.07 22.80
C LEU A 890 -59.25 1.26 23.56
N LYS A 891 -58.95 2.36 22.83
CA LYS A 891 -60.00 3.31 22.36
C LYS A 891 -59.45 4.40 21.43
N SER A 892 -60.20 4.57 20.35
CA SER A 892 -60.16 5.60 19.31
C SER A 892 -60.60 6.99 19.79
N SER A 893 -60.15 8.05 19.11
CA SER A 893 -61.05 9.04 18.48
C SER A 893 -60.27 9.92 17.50
N ASN A 894 -60.60 9.80 16.21
CA ASN A 894 -60.43 10.85 15.21
C ASN A 894 -61.76 11.60 15.05
N ASP A 895 -61.69 12.88 14.69
CA ASP A 895 -62.59 13.65 13.80
C ASP A 895 -62.55 15.14 14.18
N VAL A 896 -62.58 16.17 13.31
CA VAL A 896 -62.52 16.39 11.85
C VAL A 896 -62.62 17.93 11.65
N LEU A 897 -62.30 18.43 10.43
CA LEU A 897 -62.68 19.73 9.79
C LEU A 897 -61.74 20.94 10.02
N LEU A 898 -60.89 21.37 9.08
CA LEU A 898 -61.08 21.95 7.73
C LEU A 898 -61.61 23.40 7.72
N LEU A 899 -60.75 24.37 7.34
CA LEU A 899 -61.14 25.52 6.52
C LEU A 899 -59.92 26.20 5.87
N LEU A 900 -59.94 26.21 4.54
CA LEU A 900 -59.12 27.00 3.62
C LEU A 900 -59.38 28.50 3.77
N MET A 901 -58.36 29.33 3.53
CA MET A 901 -58.50 30.55 2.71
C MET A 901 -57.13 31.06 2.24
N THR A 902 -57.03 31.16 0.92
CA THR A 902 -55.98 31.73 0.08
C THR A 902 -55.91 33.25 0.16
N CYS A 903 -54.73 33.86 -0.08
CA CYS A 903 -54.63 35.05 -0.94
C CYS A 903 -53.20 35.33 -1.44
N LEU A 904 -53.13 35.67 -2.74
CA LEU A 904 -51.97 35.96 -3.58
C LEU A 904 -51.44 37.41 -3.45
N SER A 905 -50.31 37.65 -4.14
CA SER A 905 -49.87 38.84 -4.90
C SER A 905 -48.89 39.80 -4.18
N VAL A 906 -47.65 40.08 -4.62
CA VAL A 906 -46.98 40.39 -5.92
C VAL A 906 -46.61 41.90 -6.02
N LEU A 907 -45.39 42.17 -6.56
CA LEU A 907 -44.80 43.42 -7.12
C LEU A 907 -43.95 44.37 -6.23
N SER A 908 -42.62 44.19 -6.33
CA SER A 908 -41.58 45.11 -6.88
C SER A 908 -41.66 46.66 -6.76
N ILE A 909 -40.52 47.31 -6.42
CA ILE A 909 -39.75 48.32 -7.22
C ILE A 909 -38.87 49.27 -6.34
N SER A 910 -37.56 49.21 -6.59
CA SER A 910 -36.50 50.25 -6.74
C SER A 910 -36.23 51.41 -5.75
N LYS A 911 -34.93 51.58 -5.42
CA LYS A 911 -34.07 52.80 -5.49
C LYS A 911 -32.67 52.48 -4.90
N VAL A 912 -31.58 52.37 -5.66
CA VAL A 912 -30.67 53.41 -6.22
C VAL A 912 -30.18 54.45 -5.20
N HIS A 913 -28.90 54.35 -4.80
CA HIS A 913 -27.92 55.45 -4.89
C HIS A 913 -26.46 54.95 -4.83
N SER A 914 -25.66 55.52 -5.73
CA SER A 914 -24.25 55.28 -6.06
C SER A 914 -23.25 56.12 -5.24
N VAL A 915 -21.96 55.76 -5.30
CA VAL A 915 -20.74 56.56 -5.65
C VAL A 915 -19.51 55.79 -5.10
N VAL A 916 -18.76 55.03 -5.89
CA VAL A 916 -17.61 55.37 -6.78
C VAL A 916 -16.40 55.99 -6.06
N SER A 917 -15.30 55.22 -5.98
CA SER A 917 -13.97 55.67 -6.44
C SER A 917 -12.99 54.50 -6.54
N SER A 918 -12.50 54.28 -7.76
CA SER A 918 -11.40 53.42 -8.17
C SER A 918 -10.02 54.06 -7.87
N TRP A 919 -8.95 53.26 -8.00
CA TRP A 919 -7.59 53.53 -8.52
C TRP A 919 -6.64 52.46 -7.93
N ILE A 920 -5.61 51.86 -8.56
CA ILE A 920 -5.03 51.82 -9.92
C ILE A 920 -4.08 50.59 -9.98
N ASN A 921 -3.80 50.12 -11.21
CA ASN A 921 -2.85 49.09 -11.65
C ASN A 921 -1.35 49.28 -11.30
N ARG A 922 -0.59 48.17 -11.52
CA ARG A 922 0.88 47.97 -11.73
C ARG A 922 1.67 47.74 -10.43
N ASP A 923 2.52 46.72 -10.29
CA ASP A 923 3.27 45.85 -11.23
C ASP A 923 3.16 44.36 -10.88
#